data_AF-A0AAP6GAA2-F1
#
_entry.id   AF-A0AAP6GAA2-F1
#
_cell.length_a   1.000
_cell.length_b   1.000
_cell.length_c   1.000
_cell.angle_alpha   90.00
_cell.angle_beta   90.00
_cell.angle_gamma   90.00
#
_symmetry.space_group_name_H-M   'P 1'
#
loop_
_entity.id
_entity.type
_entity.pdbx_description
1 polymer ?
#
loop_
_entity_poly.entity_id
_entity_poly.type
_entity_poly.pdbx_seq_one_letter_code
_entity_poly.pdbx_strand_id
1 'polypeptide(L)'
;MAVGKWLVAGLAALALLGCGSDDEEGSTGEGPSLASLRISPEEIRVPVGVEQQFQVQATWDDGAVQDVTGHPDLVWSSSDTAVVRVDEQGLAMGIGPGTATLTSAGTVNGESHSATARVEVIDAYVTELQLTPVTARVPVGLNQPFVAIATFSDGQSRDVTNAADLQWRSSDEGSALVSNDAGSKGLATGVAVGEPNIEASGTLNGASFQASAPLAVTDALITGLDIHAPQDPLPMGLSAQLHAFATLSDDSDPIEVTEHDALTWHSSDPAVASISETGLVTGLTPGSATIGVSGMINGVSLEATEPLRVSSAAVIGLEVQSMGGAIAAGLQTQFVAAANLTDGTSFDVTDNDLIQWQSNQPGIASVSNQAGSKGLVTGQTVGTAAIMASGTLDGTTFTASAPVTVSSAVVTNLELTPADASVTVGGRVQFQAMATLSDGSNQEVTDDDSILWSSDAPAVASISNASGSRGEASGLSEGMALITASLGGVTSTSARLTVMPSAPEAPILIEPRQNQLASLQLSPEAFAFWNATSINSPEGQAALKDLTGQVYNQFSDAFDFITVVMNNDDVPAGMPTGEYAHVRNDVAGIGLGMFDETAAFHSDGKLQGVFFLYKKKYLSTSTYGPILHEMAHRWANWVVPPATGHWAPWLGIVGQLNNVSANYADIELYLMGLMDASEMTDPASLDAYALIPVDQKPRVPSAATSQKAFRTLLLILSDRPLNATEIQNYNNGATLLTRTDNPSQQGTNFHKMTRGRGTLTVNALDTLVKPTP
;
A
#
# COMPACT_ATOMS: atom_id res chain seq x y z
N MET A 1 -46.40 47.00 25.43
CA MET A 1 -46.09 48.10 24.49
C MET A 1 -44.67 47.85 24.01
N ALA A 2 -44.34 47.53 22.77
CA ALA A 2 -45.07 47.59 21.52
C ALA A 2 -44.99 46.26 20.76
N VAL A 3 -46.11 45.90 20.15
CA VAL A 3 -46.27 44.87 19.12
C VAL A 3 -45.64 45.41 17.83
N GLY A 4 -44.89 44.58 17.09
CA GLY A 4 -44.36 45.04 15.81
C GLY A 4 -43.60 44.00 14.98
N LYS A 5 -44.34 43.41 14.03
CA LYS A 5 -43.90 42.91 12.72
C LYS A 5 -43.25 41.52 12.66
N TRP A 6 -44.12 40.53 12.46
CA TRP A 6 -43.83 39.37 11.63
C TRP A 6 -43.49 39.86 10.22
N LEU A 7 -42.27 39.61 9.76
CA LEU A 7 -41.83 39.84 8.39
C LEU A 7 -41.91 38.48 7.68
N VAL A 8 -42.87 38.41 6.76
CA VAL A 8 -43.06 37.32 5.81
C VAL A 8 -42.07 37.55 4.67
N ALA A 9 -41.12 36.64 4.49
CA ALA A 9 -40.37 36.48 3.25
C ALA A 9 -40.46 35.00 2.90
N GLY A 10 -41.38 34.67 1.99
CA GLY A 10 -41.58 33.31 1.52
C GLY A 10 -40.43 32.88 0.60
N LEU A 11 -40.22 31.57 0.61
CA LEU A 11 -39.29 30.75 -0.18
C LEU A 11 -39.47 30.82 -1.72
N ALA A 12 -39.92 31.94 -2.27
CA ALA A 12 -40.20 32.10 -3.71
C ALA A 12 -39.00 32.58 -4.55
N ALA A 13 -37.81 32.74 -3.96
CA ALA A 13 -36.67 33.37 -4.65
C ALA A 13 -35.70 32.42 -5.37
N LEU A 14 -35.93 31.09 -5.37
CA LEU A 14 -34.97 30.12 -5.94
C LEU A 14 -35.44 29.33 -7.16
N ALA A 15 -36.34 29.90 -7.97
CA ALA A 15 -36.70 29.36 -9.29
C ALA A 15 -36.31 30.28 -10.47
N LEU A 16 -35.38 31.22 -10.30
CA LEU A 16 -34.94 32.13 -11.37
C LEU A 16 -33.41 32.20 -11.49
N LEU A 17 -32.82 31.11 -11.97
CA LEU A 17 -31.61 31.15 -12.79
C LEU A 17 -31.81 30.22 -13.99
N GLY A 18 -32.62 30.68 -14.94
CA GLY A 18 -32.74 30.12 -16.28
C GLY A 18 -33.10 31.27 -17.23
N CYS A 19 -32.12 31.77 -17.98
CA CYS A 19 -32.24 32.97 -18.79
C CYS A 19 -32.75 32.63 -20.21
N GLY A 20 -33.85 33.29 -20.64
CA GLY A 20 -34.32 33.44 -22.04
C GLY A 20 -35.37 32.39 -22.49
N SER A 21 -36.55 32.72 -23.04
CA SER A 21 -37.03 33.94 -23.72
C SER A 21 -38.59 33.97 -23.79
N ASP A 22 -39.14 35.17 -23.61
CA ASP A 22 -40.38 35.78 -24.13
C ASP A 22 -41.76 35.09 -24.06
N ASP A 23 -42.67 35.84 -23.41
CA ASP A 23 -44.11 36.01 -23.62
C ASP A 23 -45.06 34.79 -23.49
N GLU A 24 -45.73 34.68 -22.34
CA GLU A 24 -47.20 34.70 -22.27
C GLU A 24 -47.72 34.89 -20.82
N GLU A 25 -48.58 35.90 -20.60
CA GLU A 25 -49.31 36.12 -19.36
C GLU A 25 -50.30 34.97 -19.10
N GLY A 26 -50.14 34.24 -17.99
CA GLY A 26 -51.21 33.38 -17.46
C GLY A 26 -50.80 32.05 -16.83
N SER A 27 -49.92 32.06 -15.83
CA SER A 27 -49.88 30.98 -14.84
C SER A 27 -49.40 31.55 -13.51
N THR A 28 -50.28 31.58 -12.51
CA THR A 28 -49.83 31.63 -11.10
C THR A 28 -49.21 30.27 -10.80
N GLY A 29 -47.97 30.06 -11.24
CA GLY A 29 -47.19 28.90 -10.84
C GLY A 29 -46.84 29.07 -9.37
N GLU A 30 -47.64 28.49 -8.48
CA GLU A 30 -47.13 28.12 -7.17
C GLU A 30 -45.94 27.19 -7.42
N GLY A 31 -44.76 27.58 -6.94
CA GLY A 31 -43.59 26.70 -6.95
C GLY A 31 -43.87 25.42 -6.14
N PRO A 32 -42.99 24.41 -6.24
CA PRO A 32 -43.13 23.16 -5.50
C PRO A 32 -43.30 23.42 -3.98
N SER A 33 -44.20 22.66 -3.35
CA SER A 33 -44.48 22.77 -1.91
C SER A 33 -43.58 21.81 -1.11
N LEU A 34 -43.23 22.19 0.13
CA LEU A 34 -42.39 21.35 0.97
C LEU A 34 -43.18 20.14 1.48
N ALA A 35 -42.78 18.93 1.09
CA ALA A 35 -43.42 17.71 1.54
C ALA A 35 -42.92 17.26 2.93
N SER A 36 -41.60 17.32 3.19
CA SER A 36 -41.04 16.94 4.49
C SER A 36 -39.65 17.52 4.76
N LEU A 37 -39.27 17.56 6.04
CA LEU A 37 -37.89 17.76 6.49
C LEU A 37 -37.37 16.47 7.13
N ARG A 38 -36.07 16.20 6.98
CA ARG A 38 -35.35 15.15 7.71
C ARG A 38 -34.03 15.67 8.24
N ILE A 39 -33.62 15.18 9.41
CA ILE A 39 -32.28 15.37 9.94
C ILE A 39 -31.49 14.08 9.71
N SER A 40 -30.25 14.19 9.24
CA SER A 40 -29.30 13.09 9.12
C SER A 40 -28.01 13.42 9.90
N PRO A 41 -27.46 12.49 10.71
CA PRO A 41 -28.07 11.21 11.09
C PRO A 41 -29.33 11.39 11.97
N GLU A 42 -30.29 10.46 11.89
CA GLU A 42 -31.52 10.52 12.71
C GLU A 42 -31.28 10.02 14.14
N GLU A 43 -30.29 9.15 14.34
CA GLU A 43 -29.85 8.69 15.65
C GLU A 43 -28.32 8.51 15.67
N ILE A 44 -27.67 8.92 16.76
CA ILE A 44 -26.22 8.74 16.92
C ILE A 44 -25.80 8.62 18.38
N ARG A 45 -24.66 7.97 18.59
CA ARG A 45 -23.94 7.88 19.87
C ARG A 45 -22.63 8.66 19.76
N VAL A 46 -22.39 9.61 20.66
CA VAL A 46 -21.19 10.48 20.66
C VAL A 46 -20.55 10.54 22.05
N PRO A 47 -19.21 10.48 22.18
CA PRO A 47 -18.54 10.76 23.45
C PRO A 47 -18.77 12.21 23.91
N VAL A 48 -18.73 12.45 25.21
CA VAL A 48 -18.67 13.81 25.77
C VAL A 48 -17.49 14.56 25.17
N GLY A 49 -17.70 15.81 24.75
CA GLY A 49 -16.69 16.70 24.17
C GLY A 49 -16.42 16.47 22.68
N VAL A 50 -17.12 15.54 22.03
CA VAL A 50 -17.02 15.30 20.59
C VAL A 50 -18.17 16.00 19.86
N GLU A 51 -17.83 16.65 18.75
CA GLU A 51 -18.77 17.30 17.84
C GLU A 51 -19.30 16.33 16.80
N GLN A 52 -20.54 16.56 16.35
CA GLN A 52 -21.19 15.85 15.26
C GLN A 52 -21.95 16.85 14.39
N GLN A 53 -21.64 16.89 13.10
CA GLN A 53 -22.41 17.65 12.13
C GLN A 53 -23.71 16.92 11.80
N PHE A 54 -24.83 17.64 11.86
CA PHE A 54 -26.12 17.18 11.35
C PHE A 54 -26.50 17.96 10.10
N GLN A 55 -27.14 17.30 9.13
CA GLN A 55 -27.71 17.93 7.96
C GLN A 55 -29.23 17.90 7.99
N VAL A 56 -29.87 18.94 7.45
CA VAL A 56 -31.32 18.98 7.20
C VAL A 56 -31.56 18.88 5.71
N GLN A 57 -32.33 17.87 5.31
CA GLN A 57 -32.78 17.70 3.94
C GLN A 57 -34.27 18.05 3.83
N ALA A 58 -34.59 18.91 2.87
CA ALA A 58 -35.94 19.20 2.42
C ALA A 58 -36.31 18.25 1.28
N THR A 59 -37.48 17.64 1.34
CA THR A 59 -38.09 16.91 0.21
C THR A 59 -39.31 17.68 -0.24
N TRP A 60 -39.33 18.03 -1.53
CA TRP A 60 -40.40 18.76 -2.20
C TRP A 60 -41.47 17.79 -2.73
N ASP A 61 -42.66 18.29 -3.04
CA ASP A 61 -43.79 17.51 -3.58
C ASP A 61 -43.54 16.95 -4.99
N ASP A 62 -42.66 17.58 -5.75
CA ASP A 62 -42.13 17.07 -7.03
C ASP A 62 -41.07 15.96 -6.84
N GLY A 63 -40.71 15.65 -5.60
CA GLY A 63 -39.74 14.63 -5.22
C GLY A 63 -38.30 15.11 -5.17
N ALA A 64 -38.00 16.37 -5.50
CA ALA A 64 -36.65 16.92 -5.37
C ALA A 64 -36.20 16.92 -3.90
N VAL A 65 -34.92 16.61 -3.66
CA VAL A 65 -34.28 16.65 -2.34
C VAL A 65 -33.20 17.71 -2.33
N GLN A 66 -33.18 18.55 -1.30
CA GLN A 66 -32.22 19.65 -1.18
C GLN A 66 -31.65 19.72 0.24
N ASP A 67 -30.32 19.87 0.36
CA ASP A 67 -29.69 20.25 1.64
C ASP A 67 -30.05 21.70 1.98
N VAL A 68 -30.71 21.88 3.12
CA VAL A 68 -31.15 23.18 3.65
C VAL A 68 -30.54 23.46 5.02
N THR A 69 -29.51 22.73 5.44
CA THR A 69 -28.93 22.77 6.80
C THR A 69 -28.64 24.19 7.31
N GLY A 70 -28.04 25.03 6.45
CA GLY A 70 -27.68 26.41 6.79
C GLY A 70 -28.74 27.45 6.42
N HIS A 71 -29.97 27.05 6.09
CA HIS A 71 -31.02 27.99 5.66
C HIS A 71 -31.46 28.88 6.84
N PRO A 72 -31.53 30.21 6.68
CA PRO A 72 -31.74 31.16 7.78
C PRO A 72 -33.10 31.04 8.49
N ASP A 73 -34.08 30.40 7.85
CA ASP A 73 -35.42 30.16 8.43
C ASP A 73 -35.50 28.87 9.26
N LEU A 74 -34.43 28.07 9.32
CA LEU A 74 -34.35 26.92 10.21
C LEU A 74 -33.84 27.33 11.59
N VAL A 75 -34.51 26.82 12.61
CA VAL A 75 -34.14 27.03 14.01
C VAL A 75 -33.83 25.69 14.64
N TRP A 76 -32.60 25.56 15.13
CA TRP A 76 -32.13 24.40 15.87
C TRP A 76 -32.40 24.53 17.36
N SER A 77 -32.74 23.42 18.00
CA SER A 77 -32.95 23.33 19.44
C SER A 77 -32.60 21.94 19.98
N SER A 78 -32.24 21.89 21.26
CA SER A 78 -32.00 20.64 21.99
C SER A 78 -32.99 20.52 23.16
N SER A 79 -33.54 19.33 23.34
CA SER A 79 -34.39 19.01 24.50
C SER A 79 -33.63 19.02 25.83
N ASP A 80 -32.31 18.83 25.82
CA ASP A 80 -31.44 18.94 26.99
C ASP A 80 -30.05 19.49 26.61
N THR A 81 -29.86 20.78 26.86
CA THR A 81 -28.59 21.50 26.57
C THR A 81 -27.47 21.21 27.56
N ALA A 82 -27.74 20.45 28.63
CA ALA A 82 -26.71 19.88 29.50
C ALA A 82 -26.18 18.55 28.97
N VAL A 83 -26.93 17.90 28.06
CA VAL A 83 -26.50 16.68 27.36
C VAL A 83 -25.87 17.00 26.01
N VAL A 84 -26.55 17.76 25.14
CA VAL A 84 -26.03 18.15 23.81
C VAL A 84 -26.49 19.55 23.43
N ARG A 85 -25.58 20.34 22.87
CA ARG A 85 -25.87 21.67 22.29
C ARG A 85 -25.69 21.61 20.79
N VAL A 86 -26.44 22.40 20.04
CA VAL A 86 -26.36 22.49 18.58
C VAL A 86 -26.37 23.96 18.18
N ASP A 87 -25.55 24.34 17.20
CA ASP A 87 -25.53 25.69 16.65
C ASP A 87 -26.52 25.90 15.49
N GLU A 88 -26.51 27.10 14.90
CA GLU A 88 -27.42 27.45 13.80
C GLU A 88 -27.08 26.72 12.48
N GLN A 89 -25.87 26.14 12.39
CA GLN A 89 -25.36 25.40 11.25
C GLN A 89 -25.52 23.88 11.43
N GLY A 90 -26.16 23.43 12.52
CA GLY A 90 -26.39 22.01 12.79
C GLY A 90 -25.18 21.26 13.37
N LEU A 91 -24.13 21.95 13.79
CA LEU A 91 -22.99 21.34 14.48
C LEU A 91 -23.34 21.14 15.96
N ALA A 92 -23.37 19.89 16.41
CA ALA A 92 -23.77 19.52 17.76
C ALA A 92 -22.62 19.00 18.61
N MET A 93 -22.47 19.53 19.83
CA MET A 93 -21.44 19.15 20.80
C MET A 93 -22.04 18.35 21.96
N GLY A 94 -21.47 17.17 22.25
CA GLY A 94 -21.78 16.40 23.46
C GLY A 94 -21.25 17.09 24.73
N ILE A 95 -22.12 17.47 25.66
CA ILE A 95 -21.79 18.22 26.89
C ILE A 95 -21.71 17.31 28.12
N GLY A 96 -22.60 16.33 28.23
CA GLY A 96 -22.66 15.45 29.40
C GLY A 96 -23.40 14.15 29.11
N PRO A 97 -23.11 13.06 29.83
CA PRO A 97 -23.70 11.77 29.56
C PRO A 97 -25.22 11.80 29.68
N GLY A 98 -25.92 11.20 28.72
CA GLY A 98 -27.38 11.18 28.68
C GLY A 98 -27.93 11.03 27.27
N THR A 99 -29.22 11.25 27.11
CA THR A 99 -29.87 11.23 25.80
C THR A 99 -30.67 12.50 25.61
N ALA A 100 -30.51 13.18 24.48
CA ALA A 100 -31.36 14.28 24.09
C ALA A 100 -31.83 14.15 22.65
N THR A 101 -32.96 14.76 22.36
CA THR A 101 -33.46 14.98 21.02
C THR A 101 -33.07 16.37 20.54
N LEU A 102 -32.41 16.46 19.39
CA LEU A 102 -32.24 17.67 18.59
C LEU A 102 -33.48 17.87 17.71
N THR A 103 -33.90 19.11 17.53
CA THR A 103 -35.02 19.48 16.67
C THR A 103 -34.63 20.67 15.81
N SER A 104 -34.79 20.54 14.50
CA SER A 104 -34.73 21.65 13.55
C SER A 104 -36.15 21.94 13.07
N ALA A 105 -36.58 23.19 13.13
CA ALA A 105 -37.92 23.61 12.71
C ALA A 105 -37.86 24.88 11.87
N GLY A 106 -38.72 24.96 10.85
CA GLY A 106 -38.83 26.11 9.96
C GLY A 106 -40.26 26.30 9.48
N THR A 107 -40.51 27.37 8.72
CA THR A 107 -41.83 27.65 8.13
C THR A 107 -41.70 27.82 6.62
N VAL A 108 -42.49 27.08 5.84
CA VAL A 108 -42.56 27.21 4.37
C VAL A 108 -43.99 27.56 3.99
N ASN A 109 -44.19 28.63 3.22
CA ASN A 109 -45.51 29.13 2.81
C ASN A 109 -46.52 29.33 3.97
N GLY A 110 -46.03 29.59 5.18
CA GLY A 110 -46.85 29.78 6.38
C GLY A 110 -47.17 28.48 7.15
N GLU A 111 -46.75 27.32 6.66
CA GLU A 111 -46.87 26.04 7.35
C GLU A 111 -45.57 25.68 8.07
N SER A 112 -45.67 25.23 9.33
CA SER A 112 -44.51 24.85 10.12
C SER A 112 -44.13 23.40 9.87
N HIS A 113 -42.85 23.17 9.61
CA HIS A 113 -42.26 21.83 9.46
C HIS A 113 -41.14 21.66 10.49
N SER A 114 -40.94 20.43 10.93
CA SER A 114 -39.85 20.09 11.84
C SER A 114 -39.33 18.69 11.59
N ALA A 115 -38.05 18.50 11.87
CA ALA A 115 -37.40 17.20 11.92
C ALA A 115 -36.64 17.05 13.25
N THR A 116 -36.43 15.81 13.67
CA THR A 116 -35.77 15.49 14.93
C THR A 116 -34.67 14.46 14.76
N ALA A 117 -33.64 14.52 15.59
CA ALA A 117 -32.62 13.49 15.72
C ALA A 117 -32.37 13.13 17.19
N ARG A 118 -32.10 11.86 17.49
CA ARG A 118 -31.76 11.38 18.84
C ARG A 118 -30.25 11.29 19.01
N VAL A 119 -29.73 11.88 20.08
CA VAL A 119 -28.31 11.85 20.43
C VAL A 119 -28.14 11.19 21.79
N GLU A 120 -27.39 10.09 21.85
CA GLU A 120 -26.88 9.51 23.09
C GLU A 120 -25.45 9.99 23.31
N VAL A 121 -25.24 10.75 24.38
CA VAL A 121 -23.90 11.18 24.80
C VAL A 121 -23.37 10.19 25.83
N ILE A 122 -22.21 9.60 25.57
CA ILE A 122 -21.59 8.58 26.42
C ILE A 122 -20.33 9.10 27.11
N ASP A 123 -20.04 8.56 28.29
CA ASP A 123 -18.79 8.83 29.02
C ASP A 123 -17.66 7.92 28.50
N ALA A 124 -17.28 8.12 27.23
CA ALA A 124 -16.15 7.44 26.62
C ALA A 124 -14.92 8.36 26.63
N TYR A 125 -13.73 7.76 26.78
CA TYR A 125 -12.46 8.48 26.78
C TYR A 125 -11.53 7.94 25.69
N VAL A 126 -10.60 8.77 25.23
CA VAL A 126 -9.59 8.40 24.25
C VAL A 126 -8.60 7.42 24.90
N THR A 127 -8.47 6.23 24.33
CA THR A 127 -7.47 5.23 24.72
C THR A 127 -6.19 5.36 23.91
N GLU A 128 -6.28 5.86 22.68
CA GLU A 128 -5.16 6.02 21.76
C GLU A 128 -5.44 7.15 20.76
N LEU A 129 -4.40 7.88 20.36
CA LEU A 129 -4.43 8.81 19.25
C LEU A 129 -3.33 8.40 18.27
N GLN A 130 -3.66 8.30 16.99
CA GLN A 130 -2.73 7.99 15.90
C GLN A 130 -2.80 9.09 14.84
N LEU A 131 -1.64 9.43 14.26
CA LEU A 131 -1.58 10.27 13.07
C LEU A 131 -1.40 9.40 11.82
N THR A 132 -2.17 9.68 10.78
CA THR A 132 -2.02 9.08 9.45
C THR A 132 -1.64 10.18 8.44
N PRO A 133 -0.57 10.01 7.64
CA PRO A 133 0.38 8.91 7.70
C PRO A 133 1.20 8.95 9.00
N VAL A 134 1.65 7.79 9.48
CA VAL A 134 2.47 7.71 10.69
C VAL A 134 3.90 8.21 10.49
N THR A 135 4.35 8.26 9.24
CA THR A 135 5.63 8.82 8.80
C THR A 135 5.40 9.41 7.42
N ALA A 136 5.92 10.60 7.17
CA ALA A 136 5.80 11.24 5.86
C ALA A 136 7.11 11.84 5.41
N ARG A 137 7.18 12.13 4.12
CA ARG A 137 8.24 12.90 3.50
C ARG A 137 7.60 13.96 2.63
N VAL A 138 8.10 15.18 2.69
CA VAL A 138 7.59 16.29 1.88
C VAL A 138 8.75 17.17 1.43
N PRO A 139 8.84 17.55 0.15
CA PRO A 139 9.78 18.56 -0.28
C PRO A 139 9.49 19.91 0.37
N VAL A 140 10.52 20.76 0.48
CA VAL A 140 10.33 22.17 0.83
C VAL A 140 9.24 22.78 -0.04
N GLY A 141 8.35 23.59 0.56
CA GLY A 141 7.26 24.33 -0.06
C GLY A 141 6.06 23.52 -0.54
N LEU A 142 6.04 22.20 -0.35
CA LEU A 142 4.86 21.37 -0.56
C LEU A 142 4.17 21.04 0.77
N ASN A 143 2.94 20.55 0.65
CA ASN A 143 2.09 20.22 1.78
C ASN A 143 1.96 18.71 1.96
N GLN A 144 1.82 18.29 3.22
CA GLN A 144 1.51 16.93 3.65
C GLN A 144 0.35 16.99 4.64
N PRO A 145 -0.84 16.48 4.30
CA PRO A 145 -1.93 16.37 5.27
C PRO A 145 -1.63 15.26 6.29
N PHE A 146 -1.98 15.51 7.55
CA PHE A 146 -2.06 14.51 8.60
C PHE A 146 -3.49 14.44 9.14
N VAL A 147 -4.00 13.23 9.27
CA VAL A 147 -5.30 12.91 9.86
C VAL A 147 -5.07 12.35 11.27
N ALA A 148 -5.78 12.86 12.26
CA ALA A 148 -5.73 12.37 13.64
C ALA A 148 -6.91 11.44 13.91
N ILE A 149 -6.64 10.16 14.15
CA ILE A 149 -7.64 9.14 14.49
C ILE A 149 -7.55 8.83 15.98
N ALA A 150 -8.64 9.06 16.71
CA ALA A 150 -8.76 8.72 18.12
C ALA A 150 -9.53 7.40 18.30
N THR A 151 -8.96 6.45 19.03
CA THR A 151 -9.66 5.25 19.49
C THR A 151 -10.22 5.50 20.88
N PHE A 152 -11.50 5.18 21.07
CA PHE A 152 -12.25 5.42 22.30
C PHE A 152 -12.44 4.12 23.09
N SER A 153 -12.71 4.28 24.39
CA SER A 153 -12.94 3.18 25.33
C SER A 153 -14.19 2.31 25.03
N ASP A 154 -15.06 2.75 24.12
CA ASP A 154 -16.18 1.98 23.58
C ASP A 154 -15.78 1.09 22.39
N GLY A 155 -14.50 1.11 22.01
CA GLY A 155 -13.92 0.35 20.91
C GLY A 155 -14.07 1.01 19.53
N GLN A 156 -14.63 2.22 19.44
CA GLN A 156 -14.79 2.95 18.18
C GLN A 156 -13.57 3.83 17.89
N SER A 157 -13.21 3.96 16.61
CA SER A 157 -12.25 4.95 16.13
C SER A 157 -12.98 6.09 15.44
N ARG A 158 -12.51 7.32 15.60
CA ARG A 158 -13.07 8.51 14.95
C ARG A 158 -11.98 9.43 14.44
N ASP A 159 -12.23 10.02 13.27
CA ASP A 159 -11.44 11.16 12.81
C ASP A 159 -11.75 12.38 13.70
N VAL A 160 -10.69 12.90 14.33
CA VAL A 160 -10.73 14.08 15.21
C VAL A 160 -9.84 15.20 14.69
N THR A 161 -9.35 15.12 13.45
CA THR A 161 -8.44 16.10 12.81
C THR A 161 -8.91 17.53 12.99
N ASN A 162 -10.21 17.74 12.77
CA ASN A 162 -10.87 19.04 12.83
C ASN A 162 -11.45 19.40 14.20
N ALA A 163 -11.30 18.56 15.24
CA ALA A 163 -11.85 18.83 16.56
C ALA A 163 -11.35 20.17 17.12
N ALA A 164 -12.25 20.98 17.69
CA ALA A 164 -11.94 22.33 18.16
C ALA A 164 -10.77 22.36 19.18
N ASP A 165 -10.78 21.41 20.12
CA ASP A 165 -9.79 21.30 21.20
C ASP A 165 -8.50 20.57 20.81
N LEU A 166 -8.40 20.04 19.58
CA LEU A 166 -7.17 19.43 19.07
C LEU A 166 -6.22 20.52 18.54
N GLN A 167 -5.00 20.50 19.06
CA GLN A 167 -3.91 21.42 18.72
C GLN A 167 -2.80 20.69 17.99
N TRP A 168 -2.39 21.24 16.86
CA TRP A 168 -1.30 20.76 16.02
C TRP A 168 -0.05 21.61 16.22
N ARG A 169 1.13 20.98 16.22
CA ARG A 169 2.41 21.66 16.36
C ARG A 169 3.51 20.88 15.63
N SER A 170 4.49 21.61 15.10
CA SER A 170 5.77 21.01 14.66
C SER A 170 6.80 21.08 15.77
N SER A 171 7.58 20.01 15.96
CA SER A 171 8.71 20.03 16.89
C SER A 171 9.82 20.99 16.44
N ASP A 172 9.88 21.29 15.14
CA ASP A 172 10.77 22.28 14.52
C ASP A 172 10.05 23.07 13.41
N GLU A 173 9.53 24.25 13.78
CA GLU A 173 8.86 25.18 12.87
C GLU A 173 9.79 25.82 11.82
N GLY A 174 11.12 25.73 12.02
CA GLY A 174 12.09 26.15 11.00
C GLY A 174 12.13 25.19 9.82
N SER A 175 11.84 23.90 10.05
CA SER A 175 11.80 22.88 9.01
C SER A 175 10.40 22.64 8.45
N ALA A 176 9.35 22.60 9.29
CA ALA A 176 7.97 22.46 8.82
C ALA A 176 6.98 23.22 9.71
N LEU A 177 5.96 23.84 9.11
CA LEU A 177 4.81 24.40 9.81
C LEU A 177 3.63 23.43 9.72
N VAL A 178 2.69 23.50 10.67
CA VAL A 178 1.43 22.74 10.60
C VAL A 178 0.27 23.64 11.00
N SER A 179 -0.80 23.61 10.21
CA SER A 179 -1.93 24.52 10.38
C SER A 179 -2.90 24.06 11.49
N ASN A 180 -3.46 25.05 12.19
CA ASN A 180 -4.59 24.90 13.11
C ASN A 180 -5.85 25.63 12.61
N ASP A 181 -5.80 26.20 11.41
CA ASP A 181 -6.89 26.99 10.84
C ASP A 181 -8.01 26.07 10.33
N ALA A 182 -9.25 26.54 10.46
CA ALA A 182 -10.42 25.80 9.96
C ALA A 182 -10.26 25.50 8.46
N GLY A 183 -10.50 24.25 8.06
CA GLY A 183 -10.32 23.79 6.68
C GLY A 183 -8.91 23.34 6.32
N SER A 184 -7.90 23.62 7.16
CA SER A 184 -6.51 23.15 6.93
C SER A 184 -5.85 22.56 8.18
N LYS A 185 -6.61 22.25 9.24
CA LYS A 185 -6.07 21.61 10.44
C LYS A 185 -5.30 20.34 10.09
N GLY A 186 -4.08 20.20 10.62
CA GLY A 186 -3.21 19.05 10.35
C GLY A 186 -2.49 19.10 9.00
N LEU A 187 -2.68 20.13 8.17
CA LEU A 187 -1.90 20.33 6.95
C LEU A 187 -0.51 20.87 7.30
N ALA A 188 0.52 20.05 7.07
CA ALA A 188 1.91 20.41 7.31
C ALA A 188 2.59 20.93 6.02
N THR A 189 3.35 22.02 6.09
CA THR A 189 4.07 22.60 4.95
C THR A 189 5.58 22.55 5.20
N GLY A 190 6.35 22.01 4.26
CA GLY A 190 7.81 22.04 4.31
C GLY A 190 8.37 23.46 4.17
N VAL A 191 9.24 23.89 5.07
CA VAL A 191 9.87 25.22 5.08
C VAL A 191 11.36 25.12 4.74
N ALA A 192 12.07 24.19 5.36
CA ALA A 192 13.49 23.93 5.13
C ALA A 192 13.81 22.46 5.42
N VAL A 193 14.86 21.94 4.78
CA VAL A 193 15.32 20.57 4.99
C VAL A 193 15.50 20.26 6.48
N GLY A 194 14.95 19.14 6.93
CA GLY A 194 15.03 18.70 8.31
C GLY A 194 14.08 17.55 8.61
N GLU A 195 14.05 17.09 9.85
CA GLU A 195 13.24 15.95 10.28
C GLU A 195 12.40 16.31 11.52
N PRO A 196 11.47 17.28 11.42
CA PRO A 196 10.54 17.57 12.51
C PRO A 196 9.59 16.39 12.78
N ASN A 197 9.06 16.35 13.99
CA ASN A 197 7.84 15.61 14.30
C ASN A 197 6.64 16.54 14.20
N ILE A 198 5.57 16.08 13.53
CA ILE A 198 4.24 16.68 13.63
C ILE A 198 3.53 16.06 14.82
N GLU A 199 3.12 16.92 15.74
CA GLU A 199 2.50 16.57 17.01
C GLU A 199 1.05 17.05 17.01
N ALA A 200 0.11 16.18 17.39
CA ALA A 200 -1.25 16.57 17.73
C ALA A 200 -1.49 16.27 19.21
N SER A 201 -2.11 17.21 19.92
CA SER A 201 -2.43 17.06 21.34
C SER A 201 -3.79 17.67 21.63
N GLY A 202 -4.53 17.03 22.54
CA GLY A 202 -5.84 17.49 22.96
C GLY A 202 -6.16 17.06 24.38
N THR A 203 -7.27 17.56 24.90
CA THR A 203 -7.82 17.14 26.18
C THR A 203 -9.29 16.78 26.03
N LEU A 204 -9.67 15.59 26.48
CA LEU A 204 -11.07 15.15 26.52
C LEU A 204 -11.39 14.71 27.94
N ASN A 205 -12.47 15.22 28.53
CA ASN A 205 -12.88 14.93 29.92
C ASN A 205 -11.75 15.12 30.95
N GLY A 206 -10.85 16.09 30.70
CA GLY A 206 -9.71 16.39 31.58
C GLY A 206 -8.52 15.44 31.46
N ALA A 207 -8.58 14.43 30.59
CA ALA A 207 -7.44 13.59 30.23
C ALA A 207 -6.77 14.15 28.97
N SER A 208 -5.44 14.32 29.02
CA SER A 208 -4.65 14.70 27.84
C SER A 208 -4.29 13.48 27.02
N PHE A 209 -4.36 13.61 25.70
CA PHE A 209 -3.89 12.62 24.74
C PHE A 209 -3.04 13.32 23.69
N GLN A 210 -2.08 12.59 23.10
CA GLN A 210 -1.19 13.13 22.09
C GLN A 210 -0.69 12.04 21.16
N ALA A 211 -0.32 12.45 19.96
CA ALA A 211 0.31 11.62 18.95
C ALA A 211 1.41 12.43 18.25
N SER A 212 2.40 11.73 17.71
CA SER A 212 3.55 12.33 17.02
C SER A 212 3.90 11.47 15.82
N ALA A 213 4.16 12.09 14.68
CA ALA A 213 4.61 11.43 13.45
C ALA A 213 5.82 12.18 12.87
N PRO A 214 6.94 11.50 12.56
CA PRO A 214 8.07 12.14 11.90
C PRO A 214 7.71 12.55 10.47
N LEU A 215 8.19 13.74 10.09
CA LEU A 215 8.08 14.31 8.76
C LEU A 215 9.49 14.65 8.26
N ALA A 216 9.99 13.94 7.25
CA ALA A 216 11.24 14.31 6.60
C ALA A 216 10.98 15.39 5.55
N VAL A 217 11.47 16.60 5.79
CA VAL A 217 11.45 17.70 4.83
C VAL A 217 12.70 17.59 3.96
N THR A 218 12.52 17.36 2.66
CA THR A 218 13.62 17.10 1.71
C THR A 218 13.93 18.31 0.84
N ASP A 219 15.11 18.33 0.21
CA ASP A 219 15.50 19.29 -0.83
C ASP A 219 15.14 18.82 -2.25
N ALA A 220 14.30 17.79 -2.37
CA ALA A 220 13.82 17.33 -3.67
C ALA A 220 13.15 18.49 -4.42
N LEU A 221 13.52 18.65 -5.70
CA LEU A 221 12.98 19.70 -6.54
C LEU A 221 11.80 19.17 -7.33
N ILE A 222 10.80 20.02 -7.58
CA ILE A 222 9.75 19.71 -8.54
C ILE A 222 10.36 19.79 -9.95
N THR A 223 10.32 18.67 -10.68
CA THR A 223 10.85 18.54 -12.04
C THR A 223 9.76 18.63 -13.10
N GLY A 224 8.50 18.43 -12.72
CA GLY A 224 7.37 18.46 -13.63
C GLY A 224 6.03 18.55 -12.90
N LEU A 225 4.98 18.80 -13.68
CA LEU A 225 3.59 18.77 -13.27
C LEU A 225 2.83 17.91 -14.27
N ASP A 226 1.96 17.04 -13.79
CA ASP A 226 1.09 16.20 -14.61
C ASP A 226 -0.37 16.33 -14.16
N ILE A 227 -1.30 16.07 -15.08
CA ILE A 227 -2.74 16.15 -14.82
C ILE A 227 -3.35 14.79 -15.16
N HIS A 228 -4.11 14.21 -14.24
CA HIS A 228 -4.92 13.02 -14.51
C HIS A 228 -6.39 13.39 -14.69
N ALA A 229 -6.96 13.04 -15.84
CA ALA A 229 -8.38 13.20 -16.13
C ALA A 229 -9.15 11.89 -15.85
N PRO A 230 -10.24 11.92 -15.07
CA PRO A 230 -10.88 10.69 -14.61
C PRO A 230 -11.67 9.92 -15.69
N GLN A 231 -12.15 10.55 -16.78
CA GLN A 231 -12.73 9.90 -17.97
C GLN A 231 -12.81 10.89 -19.17
N ASP A 232 -12.35 10.51 -20.38
CA ASP A 232 -12.49 11.27 -21.65
C ASP A 232 -13.21 10.41 -22.71
N PRO A 233 -14.30 10.88 -23.35
CA PRO A 233 -14.91 12.21 -23.24
C PRO A 233 -15.83 12.40 -22.03
N LEU A 234 -15.89 13.63 -21.52
CA LEU A 234 -16.85 14.06 -20.51
C LEU A 234 -18.22 14.32 -21.15
N PRO A 235 -19.32 13.69 -20.68
CA PRO A 235 -20.65 13.98 -21.19
C PRO A 235 -21.10 15.42 -20.87
N MET A 236 -21.85 16.02 -21.79
CA MET A 236 -22.39 17.38 -21.61
C MET A 236 -23.29 17.43 -20.37
N GLY A 237 -23.07 18.45 -19.53
CA GLY A 237 -23.80 18.70 -18.29
C GLY A 237 -23.24 17.99 -17.05
N LEU A 238 -22.30 17.06 -17.21
CA LEU A 238 -21.65 16.36 -16.10
C LEU A 238 -20.31 17.00 -15.72
N SER A 239 -19.86 16.71 -14.51
CA SER A 239 -18.59 17.17 -13.97
C SER A 239 -17.71 16.02 -13.50
N ALA A 240 -16.40 16.28 -13.47
CA ALA A 240 -15.40 15.36 -12.96
C ALA A 240 -14.24 16.11 -12.32
N GLN A 241 -13.64 15.55 -11.28
CA GLN A 241 -12.51 16.16 -10.57
C GLN A 241 -11.19 15.83 -11.29
N LEU A 242 -10.41 16.83 -11.66
CA LEU A 242 -9.04 16.60 -12.13
C LEU A 242 -8.08 16.64 -10.95
N HIS A 243 -7.01 15.85 -11.05
CA HIS A 243 -5.96 15.80 -10.05
C HIS A 243 -4.62 16.22 -10.69
N ALA A 244 -3.87 17.06 -10.00
CA ALA A 244 -2.55 17.51 -10.43
C ALA A 244 -1.46 16.88 -9.57
N PHE A 245 -0.42 16.34 -10.19
CA PHE A 245 0.68 15.65 -9.52
C PHE A 245 2.03 16.29 -9.85
N ALA A 246 2.81 16.64 -8.83
CA ALA A 246 4.16 17.15 -8.97
C ALA A 246 5.16 16.00 -9.03
N THR A 247 5.97 15.94 -10.09
CA THR A 247 7.10 15.00 -10.21
C THR A 247 8.33 15.56 -9.49
N LEU A 248 9.09 14.69 -8.81
CA LEU A 248 10.20 15.10 -7.95
C LEU A 248 11.57 14.65 -8.51
N SER A 249 12.64 15.36 -8.13
CA SER A 249 14.00 15.13 -8.66
C SER A 249 14.74 13.95 -8.03
N ASP A 250 14.24 13.43 -6.92
CA ASP A 250 14.79 12.28 -6.20
C ASP A 250 14.07 10.97 -6.59
N ASP A 251 13.28 11.00 -7.67
CA ASP A 251 12.50 9.88 -8.20
C ASP A 251 11.51 9.28 -7.19
N SER A 252 11.13 10.03 -6.13
CA SER A 252 10.06 9.61 -5.23
C SER A 252 8.70 9.66 -5.91
N ASP A 253 7.70 9.04 -5.30
CA ASP A 253 6.31 9.08 -5.79
C ASP A 253 5.85 10.53 -6.00
N PRO A 254 5.11 10.82 -7.09
CA PRO A 254 4.54 12.14 -7.30
C PRO A 254 3.64 12.58 -6.15
N ILE A 255 3.72 13.85 -5.79
CA ILE A 255 2.88 14.43 -4.74
C ILE A 255 1.68 15.10 -5.37
N GLU A 256 0.48 14.79 -4.88
CA GLU A 256 -0.71 15.49 -5.31
C GLU A 256 -0.70 16.95 -4.84
N VAL A 257 -0.93 17.86 -5.77
CA VAL A 257 -0.91 19.31 -5.58
C VAL A 257 -2.18 19.98 -6.09
N THR A 258 -3.25 19.22 -6.31
CA THR A 258 -4.55 19.67 -6.86
C THR A 258 -5.08 20.94 -6.21
N GLU A 259 -4.97 21.03 -4.87
CA GLU A 259 -5.46 22.14 -4.05
C GLU A 259 -4.35 23.11 -3.60
N HIS A 260 -3.17 23.06 -4.21
CA HIS A 260 -2.07 23.92 -3.79
C HIS A 260 -2.32 25.38 -4.20
N ASP A 261 -2.39 26.30 -3.22
CA ASP A 261 -2.74 27.73 -3.41
C ASP A 261 -1.94 28.50 -4.48
N ALA A 262 -0.71 28.04 -4.78
CA ALA A 262 0.13 28.65 -5.80
C ALA A 262 -0.18 28.21 -7.25
N LEU A 263 -1.12 27.27 -7.44
CA LEU A 263 -1.55 26.79 -8.74
C LEU A 263 -2.88 27.42 -9.15
N THR A 264 -3.10 27.55 -10.47
CA THR A 264 -4.32 28.11 -11.03
C THR A 264 -4.77 27.27 -12.21
N TRP A 265 -5.99 26.72 -12.10
CA TRP A 265 -6.64 25.97 -13.15
C TRP A 265 -7.22 26.90 -14.22
N HIS A 266 -7.19 26.48 -15.48
CA HIS A 266 -7.76 27.21 -16.60
C HIS A 266 -8.25 26.29 -17.71
N SER A 267 -9.21 26.78 -18.51
CA SER A 267 -9.68 26.12 -19.73
C SER A 267 -9.40 27.00 -20.94
N SER A 268 -8.92 26.40 -22.03
CA SER A 268 -8.72 27.08 -23.30
C SER A 268 -10.04 27.55 -23.95
N ASP A 269 -11.15 26.89 -23.61
CA ASP A 269 -12.49 27.25 -24.05
C ASP A 269 -13.50 26.98 -22.92
N PRO A 270 -13.71 27.95 -22.01
CA PRO A 270 -14.65 27.83 -20.90
C PRO A 270 -16.12 27.65 -21.33
N ALA A 271 -16.47 27.89 -22.60
CA ALA A 271 -17.82 27.61 -23.11
C ALA A 271 -18.01 26.15 -23.51
N VAL A 272 -16.92 25.43 -23.81
CA VAL A 272 -16.91 23.98 -24.03
C VAL A 272 -16.81 23.26 -22.68
N ALA A 273 -15.82 23.62 -21.87
CA ALA A 273 -15.63 23.04 -20.54
C ALA A 273 -15.12 24.10 -19.57
N SER A 274 -15.84 24.34 -18.49
CA SER A 274 -15.40 25.23 -17.39
C SER A 274 -14.68 24.44 -16.31
N ILE A 275 -13.74 25.05 -15.60
CA ILE A 275 -13.04 24.42 -14.48
C ILE A 275 -13.03 25.34 -13.25
N SER A 276 -13.26 24.78 -12.06
CA SER A 276 -13.18 25.51 -10.79
C SER A 276 -11.74 25.76 -10.35
N GLU A 277 -11.55 26.60 -9.34
CA GLU A 277 -10.25 26.83 -8.68
C GLU A 277 -9.70 25.56 -8.00
N THR A 278 -10.57 24.60 -7.69
CA THR A 278 -10.22 23.32 -7.08
C THR A 278 -10.04 22.18 -8.10
N GLY A 279 -10.12 22.46 -9.41
CA GLY A 279 -9.90 21.45 -10.45
C GLY A 279 -11.14 20.65 -10.87
N LEU A 280 -12.35 21.03 -10.42
CA LEU A 280 -13.60 20.41 -10.85
C LEU A 280 -13.97 20.91 -12.25
N VAL A 281 -13.89 20.05 -13.27
CA VAL A 281 -14.28 20.38 -14.64
C VAL A 281 -15.74 20.04 -14.90
N THR A 282 -16.46 20.90 -15.62
CA THR A 282 -17.84 20.67 -16.07
C THR A 282 -17.93 20.80 -17.58
N GLY A 283 -18.48 19.79 -18.25
CA GLY A 283 -18.74 19.82 -19.69
C GLY A 283 -19.98 20.64 -19.99
N LEU A 284 -19.87 21.67 -20.83
CA LEU A 284 -20.97 22.61 -21.12
C LEU A 284 -21.50 22.49 -22.53
N THR A 285 -20.62 22.45 -23.54
CA THR A 285 -21.03 22.29 -24.94
C THR A 285 -20.16 21.27 -25.66
N PRO A 286 -20.70 20.48 -26.61
CA PRO A 286 -19.92 19.46 -27.29
C PRO A 286 -18.77 20.06 -28.09
N GLY A 287 -17.57 19.54 -27.90
CA GLY A 287 -16.37 20.12 -28.49
C GLY A 287 -15.09 19.60 -27.86
N SER A 288 -14.01 20.34 -28.05
CA SER A 288 -12.71 20.05 -27.45
C SER A 288 -12.16 21.30 -26.80
N ALA A 289 -11.70 21.16 -25.57
CA ALA A 289 -10.95 22.17 -24.84
C ALA A 289 -9.61 21.57 -24.40
N THR A 290 -8.67 22.42 -24.04
CA THR A 290 -7.46 22.04 -23.31
C THR A 290 -7.61 22.60 -21.91
N ILE A 291 -7.61 21.71 -20.92
CA ILE A 291 -7.58 22.09 -19.51
C ILE A 291 -6.12 22.19 -19.11
N GLY A 292 -5.75 23.22 -18.35
CA GLY A 292 -4.40 23.34 -17.83
C GLY A 292 -4.40 23.82 -16.40
N VAL A 293 -3.28 23.57 -15.76
CA VAL A 293 -2.92 24.16 -14.47
C VAL A 293 -1.53 24.75 -14.59
N SER A 294 -1.36 25.96 -14.10
CA SER A 294 -0.07 26.63 -14.07
C SER A 294 0.11 27.41 -12.79
N GLY A 295 1.37 27.64 -12.41
CA GLY A 295 1.68 28.35 -11.18
C GLY A 295 3.16 28.40 -10.88
N MET A 296 3.50 28.86 -9.68
CA MET A 296 4.89 28.94 -9.24
C MET A 296 5.03 28.37 -7.82
N ILE A 297 5.67 27.21 -7.71
CA ILE A 297 5.98 26.58 -6.42
C ILE A 297 7.49 26.71 -6.20
N ASN A 298 7.90 27.33 -5.09
CA ASN A 298 9.31 27.57 -4.74
C ASN A 298 10.16 28.23 -5.83
N GLY A 299 9.56 29.14 -6.60
CA GLY A 299 10.26 29.82 -7.70
C GLY A 299 10.42 28.98 -8.98
N VAL A 300 9.91 27.75 -9.01
CA VAL A 300 9.80 26.92 -10.21
C VAL A 300 8.48 27.22 -10.88
N SER A 301 8.52 27.67 -12.15
CA SER A 301 7.32 27.84 -12.97
C SER A 301 6.87 26.47 -13.45
N LEU A 302 5.62 26.11 -13.15
CA LEU A 302 5.02 24.84 -13.50
C LEU A 302 3.83 25.10 -14.43
N GLU A 303 3.67 24.22 -15.41
CA GLU A 303 2.53 24.20 -16.32
C GLU A 303 2.30 22.76 -16.77
N ALA A 304 1.04 22.36 -16.78
CA ALA A 304 0.59 21.10 -17.36
C ALA A 304 -0.72 21.36 -18.10
N THR A 305 -0.97 20.58 -19.16
CA THR A 305 -2.18 20.69 -19.97
C THR A 305 -2.65 19.32 -20.41
N GLU A 306 -3.96 19.09 -20.37
CA GLU A 306 -4.60 17.87 -20.82
C GLU A 306 -5.74 18.20 -21.81
N PRO A 307 -5.81 17.55 -22.99
CA PRO A 307 -6.95 17.68 -23.88
C PRO A 307 -8.19 17.04 -23.27
N LEU A 308 -9.31 17.76 -23.29
CA LEU A 308 -10.61 17.26 -22.86
C LEU A 308 -11.61 17.34 -24.01
N ARG A 309 -12.30 16.23 -24.31
CA ARG A 309 -13.44 16.23 -25.21
C ARG A 309 -14.74 16.24 -24.41
N VAL A 310 -15.64 17.15 -24.77
CA VAL A 310 -17.02 17.13 -24.29
C VAL A 310 -17.87 16.49 -25.36
N SER A 311 -18.53 15.39 -25.04
CA SER A 311 -19.40 14.68 -25.98
C SER A 311 -20.80 15.33 -26.03
N SER A 312 -21.55 15.08 -27.10
CA SER A 312 -22.97 15.43 -27.17
C SER A 312 -23.89 14.39 -26.53
N ALA A 313 -23.31 13.43 -25.79
CA ALA A 313 -24.09 12.42 -25.08
C ALA A 313 -24.83 13.11 -23.94
N ALA A 314 -26.16 13.01 -23.94
CA ALA A 314 -27.02 13.61 -22.93
C ALA A 314 -27.49 12.52 -21.96
N VAL A 315 -27.73 12.92 -20.71
CA VAL A 315 -28.32 12.03 -19.69
C VAL A 315 -29.76 11.71 -20.07
N ILE A 316 -30.10 10.42 -20.14
CA ILE A 316 -31.45 9.92 -20.43
C ILE A 316 -32.03 9.10 -19.29
N GLY A 317 -31.24 8.80 -18.27
CA GLY A 317 -31.70 8.06 -17.11
C GLY A 317 -30.62 8.02 -16.03
N LEU A 318 -31.03 7.59 -14.85
CA LEU A 318 -30.15 7.25 -13.75
C LEU A 318 -30.34 5.77 -13.43
N GLU A 319 -29.29 5.12 -12.95
CA GLU A 319 -29.33 3.77 -12.40
C GLU A 319 -28.63 3.78 -11.04
N VAL A 320 -29.18 3.02 -10.08
CA VAL A 320 -28.58 2.83 -8.77
C VAL A 320 -28.31 1.35 -8.60
N GLN A 321 -27.10 1.00 -8.15
CA GLN A 321 -26.70 -0.37 -7.89
C GLN A 321 -26.05 -0.49 -6.50
N SER A 322 -26.33 -1.60 -5.82
CA SER A 322 -25.60 -2.00 -4.61
C SER A 322 -24.32 -2.72 -5.03
N MET A 323 -23.19 -2.35 -4.44
CA MET A 323 -21.93 -3.09 -4.62
C MET A 323 -21.86 -4.37 -3.75
N GLY A 324 -22.83 -4.56 -2.84
CA GLY A 324 -22.92 -5.69 -1.92
C GLY A 324 -24.26 -6.41 -1.92
N GLY A 325 -24.32 -7.54 -1.21
CA GLY A 325 -25.54 -8.31 -0.97
C GLY A 325 -26.41 -7.73 0.14
N ALA A 326 -27.12 -8.60 0.88
CA ALA A 326 -27.74 -8.17 2.14
C ALA A 326 -26.65 -7.72 3.13
N ILE A 327 -26.90 -6.62 3.84
CA ILE A 327 -25.97 -6.07 4.84
C ILE A 327 -26.41 -6.47 6.24
N ALA A 328 -25.49 -6.81 7.12
CA ALA A 328 -25.80 -6.99 8.53
C ALA A 328 -26.08 -5.63 9.20
N ALA A 329 -26.95 -5.61 10.21
CA ALA A 329 -27.15 -4.42 11.04
C ALA A 329 -25.81 -4.01 11.70
N GLY A 330 -25.45 -2.73 11.57
CA GLY A 330 -24.20 -2.14 12.03
C GLY A 330 -23.09 -2.09 10.98
N LEU A 331 -23.21 -2.78 9.84
CA LEU A 331 -22.21 -2.77 8.77
C LEU A 331 -22.60 -1.83 7.61
N GLN A 332 -21.60 -1.51 6.80
CA GLN A 332 -21.72 -0.60 5.66
C GLN A 332 -21.58 -1.32 4.29
N THR A 333 -22.18 -0.74 3.25
CA THR A 333 -21.94 -1.09 1.85
C THR A 333 -22.05 0.14 0.96
N GLN A 334 -21.26 0.20 -0.11
CA GLN A 334 -21.37 1.27 -1.09
C GLN A 334 -22.53 1.02 -2.06
N PHE A 335 -23.29 2.08 -2.36
CA PHE A 335 -24.17 2.16 -3.51
C PHE A 335 -23.56 3.13 -4.52
N VAL A 336 -23.69 2.80 -5.80
CA VAL A 336 -23.20 3.63 -6.91
C VAL A 336 -24.36 4.13 -7.76
N ALA A 337 -24.25 5.37 -8.22
CA ALA A 337 -25.19 5.98 -9.15
C ALA A 337 -24.53 6.17 -10.51
N ALA A 338 -25.13 5.66 -11.57
CA ALA A 338 -24.64 5.80 -12.94
C ALA A 338 -25.67 6.53 -13.81
N ALA A 339 -25.24 7.57 -14.51
CA ALA A 339 -26.04 8.24 -15.53
C ALA A 339 -26.00 7.43 -16.83
N ASN A 340 -27.17 7.08 -17.36
CA ASN A 340 -27.33 6.44 -18.65
C ASN A 340 -27.38 7.50 -19.76
N LEU A 341 -26.64 7.30 -20.85
CA LEU A 341 -26.41 8.32 -21.87
C LEU A 341 -27.04 7.96 -23.22
N THR A 342 -27.33 8.98 -24.06
CA THR A 342 -27.95 8.82 -25.38
C THR A 342 -27.16 7.96 -26.37
N ASP A 343 -25.85 7.81 -26.16
CA ASP A 343 -24.97 6.97 -26.98
C ASP A 343 -24.92 5.50 -26.52
N GLY A 344 -25.67 5.16 -25.46
CA GLY A 344 -25.75 3.82 -24.88
C GLY A 344 -24.66 3.51 -23.85
N THR A 345 -23.78 4.47 -23.53
CA THR A 345 -22.79 4.34 -22.45
C THR A 345 -23.38 4.79 -21.10
N SER A 346 -22.63 4.55 -20.03
CA SER A 346 -22.95 5.05 -18.69
C SER A 346 -21.76 5.81 -18.10
N PHE A 347 -22.05 6.72 -17.17
CA PHE A 347 -21.05 7.53 -16.47
C PHE A 347 -21.31 7.48 -14.96
N ASP A 348 -20.27 7.22 -14.17
CA ASP A 348 -20.40 7.21 -12.70
C ASP A 348 -20.60 8.64 -12.19
N VAL A 349 -21.69 8.84 -11.45
CA VAL A 349 -22.07 10.12 -10.87
C VAL A 349 -22.23 10.03 -9.35
N THR A 350 -21.76 8.95 -8.72
CA THR A 350 -21.92 8.67 -7.28
C THR A 350 -21.52 9.86 -6.40
N ASP A 351 -20.36 10.47 -6.70
CA ASP A 351 -19.82 11.60 -5.96
C ASP A 351 -20.18 12.98 -6.56
N ASN A 352 -20.87 13.01 -7.71
CA ASN A 352 -21.22 14.25 -8.38
C ASN A 352 -22.12 15.14 -7.49
N ASP A 353 -21.87 16.45 -7.46
CA ASP A 353 -22.61 17.39 -6.59
C ASP A 353 -24.07 17.56 -6.97
N LEU A 354 -24.45 17.22 -8.20
CA LEU A 354 -25.84 17.17 -8.63
C LEU A 354 -26.60 15.97 -8.05
N ILE A 355 -25.90 14.92 -7.60
CA ILE A 355 -26.53 13.71 -7.06
C ILE A 355 -26.78 13.85 -5.57
N GLN A 356 -28.02 13.60 -5.19
CA GLN A 356 -28.51 13.55 -3.82
C GLN A 356 -29.01 12.13 -3.52
N TRP A 357 -28.53 11.57 -2.43
CA TRP A 357 -28.89 10.24 -1.94
C TRP A 357 -29.96 10.31 -0.85
N GLN A 358 -30.92 9.40 -0.87
CA GLN A 358 -31.97 9.29 0.13
C GLN A 358 -32.32 7.83 0.42
N SER A 359 -32.65 7.52 1.67
CA SER A 359 -33.31 6.27 2.03
C SER A 359 -34.79 6.52 2.30
N ASN A 360 -35.66 5.66 1.77
CA ASN A 360 -37.10 5.73 2.10
C ASN A 360 -37.40 5.28 3.54
N GLN A 361 -36.48 4.53 4.17
CA GLN A 361 -36.56 4.05 5.55
C GLN A 361 -35.19 4.16 6.24
N PRO A 362 -34.76 5.38 6.64
CA PRO A 362 -33.45 5.62 7.27
C PRO A 362 -33.21 4.80 8.55
N GLY A 363 -34.26 4.55 9.34
CA GLY A 363 -34.17 3.69 10.52
C GLY A 363 -33.94 2.20 10.23
N ILE A 364 -34.13 1.75 8.98
CA ILE A 364 -33.70 0.43 8.51
C ILE A 364 -32.30 0.52 7.90
N ALA A 365 -32.08 1.44 6.96
CA ALA A 365 -30.78 1.70 6.38
C ALA A 365 -30.63 3.20 6.04
N SER A 366 -29.55 3.82 6.51
CA SER A 366 -29.22 5.23 6.22
C SER A 366 -28.19 5.32 5.09
N VAL A 367 -28.20 6.41 4.33
CA VAL A 367 -27.23 6.67 3.24
C VAL A 367 -26.58 8.04 3.42
N SER A 368 -25.28 8.14 3.18
CA SER A 368 -24.51 9.38 3.31
C SER A 368 -24.56 10.25 2.05
N ASN A 369 -24.55 11.57 2.27
CA ASN A 369 -24.34 12.62 1.25
C ASN A 369 -23.05 13.43 1.50
N GLN A 370 -22.25 13.04 2.50
CA GLN A 370 -21.01 13.72 2.80
C GLN A 370 -19.98 13.45 1.70
N ALA A 371 -19.20 14.47 1.34
CA ALA A 371 -18.07 14.30 0.42
C ALA A 371 -17.16 13.16 0.90
N GLY A 372 -16.71 12.30 -0.03
CA GLY A 372 -15.91 11.11 0.28
C GLY A 372 -16.69 9.91 0.83
N SER A 373 -18.01 10.02 1.05
CA SER A 373 -18.86 8.88 1.44
C SER A 373 -20.26 8.94 0.80
N LYS A 374 -20.46 9.70 -0.28
CA LYS A 374 -21.76 9.75 -0.97
C LYS A 374 -22.14 8.34 -1.42
N GLY A 375 -23.38 7.94 -1.15
CA GLY A 375 -23.86 6.60 -1.49
C GLY A 375 -23.40 5.49 -0.53
N LEU A 376 -22.61 5.78 0.51
CA LEU A 376 -22.28 4.80 1.54
C LEU A 376 -23.51 4.55 2.41
N VAL A 377 -23.95 3.29 2.49
CA VAL A 377 -25.17 2.86 3.18
C VAL A 377 -24.82 2.09 4.44
N THR A 378 -25.37 2.49 5.58
CA THR A 378 -25.24 1.79 6.88
C THR A 378 -26.53 1.07 7.23
N GLY A 379 -26.44 -0.23 7.55
CA GLY A 379 -27.58 -1.01 8.04
C GLY A 379 -27.88 -0.67 9.50
N GLN A 380 -29.11 -0.29 9.82
CA GLN A 380 -29.51 0.14 11.17
C GLN A 380 -30.34 -0.94 11.87
N THR A 381 -31.47 -1.32 11.28
CA THR A 381 -32.38 -2.34 11.85
C THR A 381 -32.82 -3.32 10.78
N VAL A 382 -33.15 -4.55 11.20
CA VAL A 382 -33.55 -5.64 10.30
C VAL A 382 -34.77 -5.23 9.48
N GLY A 383 -34.69 -5.37 8.16
CA GLY A 383 -35.78 -5.01 7.26
C GLY A 383 -35.30 -4.79 5.83
N THR A 384 -36.16 -4.18 5.02
CA THR A 384 -35.84 -3.82 3.64
C THR A 384 -36.12 -2.34 3.45
N ALA A 385 -35.18 -1.61 2.86
CA ALA A 385 -35.36 -0.22 2.45
C ALA A 385 -35.06 -0.08 0.95
N ALA A 386 -35.37 1.07 0.37
CA ALA A 386 -34.92 1.46 -0.95
C ALA A 386 -33.99 2.66 -0.81
N ILE A 387 -32.80 2.53 -1.40
CA ILE A 387 -31.82 3.60 -1.52
C ILE A 387 -32.04 4.26 -2.87
N MET A 388 -32.27 5.56 -2.84
CA MET A 388 -32.66 6.39 -3.96
C MET A 388 -31.54 7.39 -4.24
N ALA A 389 -31.22 7.58 -5.51
CA ALA A 389 -30.41 8.70 -5.98
C ALA A 389 -31.29 9.57 -6.88
N SER A 390 -31.12 10.89 -6.75
CA SER A 390 -31.79 11.87 -7.59
C SER A 390 -30.82 12.96 -8.02
N GLY A 391 -30.96 13.45 -9.24
CA GLY A 391 -30.23 14.63 -9.70
C GLY A 391 -31.02 15.39 -10.77
N THR A 392 -30.81 16.70 -10.84
CA THR A 392 -31.47 17.57 -11.82
C THR A 392 -30.43 18.15 -12.76
N LEU A 393 -30.63 17.95 -14.07
CA LEU A 393 -29.80 18.52 -15.12
C LEU A 393 -30.69 19.23 -16.13
N ASP A 394 -30.38 20.49 -16.46
CA ASP A 394 -31.17 21.33 -17.37
C ASP A 394 -32.68 21.35 -17.07
N GLY A 395 -33.02 21.38 -15.78
CA GLY A 395 -34.41 21.38 -15.29
C GLY A 395 -35.13 20.04 -15.40
N THR A 396 -34.46 18.98 -15.88
CA THR A 396 -34.99 17.61 -15.90
C THR A 396 -34.47 16.84 -14.70
N THR A 397 -35.37 16.30 -13.88
CA THR A 397 -35.02 15.48 -12.71
C THR A 397 -34.97 14.00 -13.09
N PHE A 398 -33.86 13.35 -12.77
CA PHE A 398 -33.65 11.92 -12.91
C PHE A 398 -33.64 11.28 -11.53
N THR A 399 -34.31 10.15 -11.38
CA THR A 399 -34.33 9.39 -10.13
C THR A 399 -34.16 7.91 -10.43
N ALA A 400 -33.48 7.21 -9.52
CA ALA A 400 -33.35 5.76 -9.55
C ALA A 400 -33.29 5.23 -8.13
N SER A 401 -33.64 3.95 -7.96
CA SER A 401 -33.64 3.32 -6.65
C SER A 401 -33.24 1.86 -6.74
N ALA A 402 -32.49 1.38 -5.75
CA ALA A 402 -32.22 -0.04 -5.55
C ALA A 402 -32.61 -0.48 -4.13
N PRO A 403 -33.09 -1.72 -3.96
CA PRO A 403 -33.42 -2.23 -2.64
C PRO A 403 -32.15 -2.54 -1.84
N VAL A 404 -32.21 -2.34 -0.53
CA VAL A 404 -31.24 -2.85 0.45
C VAL A 404 -31.97 -3.72 1.46
N THR A 405 -31.42 -4.88 1.79
CA THR A 405 -31.93 -5.76 2.85
C THR A 405 -30.95 -5.76 4.00
N VAL A 406 -31.43 -5.37 5.18
CA VAL A 406 -30.67 -5.41 6.43
C VAL A 406 -31.03 -6.67 7.18
N SER A 407 -30.04 -7.53 7.44
CA SER A 407 -30.20 -8.79 8.14
C SER A 407 -29.89 -8.66 9.64
N SER A 408 -30.28 -9.67 10.41
CA SER A 408 -29.88 -9.81 11.83
C SER A 408 -28.57 -10.58 12.00
N ALA A 409 -27.86 -10.85 10.89
CA ALA A 409 -26.63 -11.60 10.96
C ALA A 409 -25.58 -10.81 11.75
N VAL A 410 -24.74 -11.51 12.49
CA VAL A 410 -23.64 -10.92 13.27
C VAL A 410 -22.32 -11.48 12.77
N VAL A 411 -21.23 -10.72 12.95
CA VAL A 411 -19.88 -11.18 12.65
C VAL A 411 -19.56 -12.38 13.55
N THR A 412 -19.09 -13.47 12.94
CA THR A 412 -18.70 -14.70 13.65
C THR A 412 -17.23 -15.05 13.45
N ASN A 413 -16.63 -14.59 12.36
CA ASN A 413 -15.20 -14.70 12.08
C ASN A 413 -14.73 -13.46 11.32
N LEU A 414 -13.45 -13.13 11.47
CA LEU A 414 -12.77 -12.07 10.72
C LEU A 414 -11.43 -12.61 10.24
N GLU A 415 -11.18 -12.53 8.94
CA GLU A 415 -9.95 -13.03 8.30
C GLU A 415 -9.24 -11.90 7.56
N LEU A 416 -7.91 -11.85 7.69
CA LEU A 416 -7.09 -10.84 7.04
C LEU A 416 -6.37 -11.43 5.82
N THR A 417 -6.34 -10.69 4.72
CA THR A 417 -5.55 -11.03 3.52
C THR A 417 -4.62 -9.88 3.15
N PRO A 418 -3.31 -10.12 2.93
CA PRO A 418 -2.63 -11.41 3.09
C PRO A 418 -2.46 -11.82 4.57
N ALA A 419 -2.30 -13.12 4.85
CA ALA A 419 -2.00 -13.62 6.20
C ALA A 419 -0.52 -13.40 6.60
N ASP A 420 0.37 -13.30 5.61
CA ASP A 420 1.78 -13.00 5.75
C ASP A 420 2.19 -11.98 4.67
N ALA A 421 2.90 -10.93 5.07
CA ALA A 421 3.46 -9.93 4.16
C ALA A 421 4.87 -9.53 4.59
N SER A 422 5.64 -9.03 3.62
CA SER A 422 6.96 -8.43 3.87
C SER A 422 7.10 -7.13 3.10
N VAL A 423 7.57 -6.08 3.77
CA VAL A 423 7.91 -4.78 3.18
C VAL A 423 9.30 -4.37 3.62
N THR A 424 9.96 -3.46 2.92
CA THR A 424 11.15 -2.77 3.44
C THR A 424 10.74 -1.64 4.40
N VAL A 425 11.67 -1.11 5.20
CA VAL A 425 11.44 0.13 5.95
C VAL A 425 11.03 1.23 4.96
N GLY A 426 9.96 1.96 5.30
CA GLY A 426 9.30 2.93 4.42
C GLY A 426 8.30 2.32 3.41
N GLY A 427 8.33 0.99 3.21
CA GLY A 427 7.39 0.29 2.36
C GLY A 427 6.01 0.12 3.01
N ARG A 428 4.98 -0.06 2.17
CA ARG A 428 3.58 -0.21 2.60
C ARG A 428 2.95 -1.49 2.05
N VAL A 429 1.93 -1.99 2.73
CA VAL A 429 1.09 -3.10 2.28
C VAL A 429 -0.35 -2.90 2.75
N GLN A 430 -1.30 -3.13 1.86
CA GLN A 430 -2.73 -3.11 2.21
C GLN A 430 -3.18 -4.47 2.73
N PHE A 431 -3.76 -4.50 3.92
CA PHE A 431 -4.52 -5.66 4.41
C PHE A 431 -6.00 -5.45 4.14
N GLN A 432 -6.67 -6.52 3.72
CA GLN A 432 -8.12 -6.56 3.58
C GLN A 432 -8.75 -7.42 4.68
N ALA A 433 -9.90 -7.01 5.19
CA ALA A 433 -10.65 -7.74 6.19
C ALA A 433 -11.94 -8.33 5.61
N MET A 434 -12.11 -9.64 5.76
CA MET A 434 -13.30 -10.37 5.33
C MET A 434 -14.03 -10.91 6.56
N ALA A 435 -15.26 -10.46 6.79
CA ALA A 435 -16.13 -10.92 7.86
C ALA A 435 -16.99 -12.10 7.39
N THR A 436 -17.03 -13.18 8.16
CA THR A 436 -18.04 -14.25 8.00
C THR A 436 -19.18 -14.01 8.97
N LEU A 437 -20.40 -13.90 8.43
CA LEU A 437 -21.61 -13.62 9.17
C LEU A 437 -22.29 -14.91 9.65
N SER A 438 -23.15 -14.80 10.67
CA SER A 438 -23.85 -15.94 11.27
C SER A 438 -24.83 -16.67 10.33
N ASP A 439 -25.19 -16.05 9.20
CA ASP A 439 -25.98 -16.67 8.14
C ASP A 439 -25.11 -17.42 7.09
N GLY A 440 -23.79 -17.42 7.28
CA GLY A 440 -22.81 -18.07 6.42
C GLY A 440 -22.36 -17.23 5.23
N SER A 441 -22.87 -16.01 5.07
CA SER A 441 -22.38 -15.07 4.04
C SER A 441 -21.05 -14.44 4.46
N ASN A 442 -20.28 -13.98 3.47
CA ASN A 442 -19.06 -13.22 3.68
C ASN A 442 -19.26 -11.78 3.20
N GLN A 443 -18.70 -10.83 3.94
CA GLN A 443 -18.73 -9.41 3.61
C GLN A 443 -17.33 -8.83 3.80
N GLU A 444 -16.87 -8.09 2.79
CA GLU A 444 -15.62 -7.33 2.87
C GLU A 444 -15.88 -6.06 3.67
N VAL A 445 -15.01 -5.81 4.67
CA VAL A 445 -15.23 -4.80 5.72
C VAL A 445 -13.95 -3.99 5.98
N THR A 446 -13.02 -3.94 5.03
CA THR A 446 -11.72 -3.27 5.19
C THR A 446 -11.88 -1.80 5.54
N ASP A 447 -12.82 -1.13 4.86
CA ASP A 447 -13.10 0.29 4.97
C ASP A 447 -14.33 0.62 5.85
N ASP A 448 -14.96 -0.37 6.50
CA ASP A 448 -16.11 -0.14 7.38
C ASP A 448 -15.74 0.77 8.56
N ASP A 449 -16.53 1.81 8.86
CA ASP A 449 -16.18 2.77 9.89
C ASP A 449 -16.02 2.15 11.29
N SER A 450 -16.68 1.03 11.54
CA SER A 450 -16.67 0.34 12.83
C SER A 450 -15.56 -0.69 13.01
N ILE A 451 -14.77 -0.99 11.96
CA ILE A 451 -13.60 -1.87 12.09
C ILE A 451 -12.43 -1.12 12.71
N LEU A 452 -11.78 -1.77 13.68
CA LEU A 452 -10.57 -1.26 14.32
C LEU A 452 -9.37 -2.12 13.93
N TRP A 453 -8.42 -1.52 13.22
CA TRP A 453 -7.12 -2.12 12.91
C TRP A 453 -6.11 -1.83 14.01
N SER A 454 -5.26 -2.80 14.32
CA SER A 454 -4.24 -2.68 15.36
C SER A 454 -2.97 -3.44 14.98
N SER A 455 -1.82 -2.91 15.40
CA SER A 455 -0.52 -3.56 15.35
C SER A 455 -0.01 -3.77 16.78
N ASP A 456 0.53 -4.94 17.07
CA ASP A 456 1.15 -5.20 18.37
C ASP A 456 2.52 -4.51 18.55
N ALA A 457 3.13 -4.07 17.46
CA ALA A 457 4.41 -3.38 17.40
C ALA A 457 4.31 -2.18 16.43
N PRO A 458 3.55 -1.12 16.79
CA PRO A 458 3.31 0.02 15.89
C PRO A 458 4.57 0.81 15.53
N ALA A 459 5.63 0.73 16.36
CA ALA A 459 6.94 1.30 16.07
C ALA A 459 7.74 0.49 15.03
N VAL A 460 7.42 -0.79 14.82
CA VAL A 460 7.98 -1.65 13.78
C VAL A 460 7.15 -1.52 12.52
N ALA A 461 5.85 -1.74 12.62
CA ALA A 461 4.91 -1.46 11.56
C ALA A 461 3.60 -0.94 12.13
N SER A 462 3.17 0.23 11.69
CA SER A 462 1.86 0.77 12.03
C SER A 462 0.80 0.29 11.05
N ILE A 463 -0.46 0.41 11.42
CA ILE A 463 -1.59 0.24 10.49
C ILE A 463 -2.58 1.39 10.63
N SER A 464 -3.12 1.87 9.51
CA SER A 464 -4.01 3.03 9.48
C SER A 464 -5.47 2.67 9.75
N ASN A 465 -6.15 3.55 10.48
CA ASN A 465 -7.61 3.56 10.68
C ASN A 465 -8.29 4.76 10.00
N ALA A 466 -7.56 5.55 9.23
CA ALA A 466 -8.13 6.71 8.54
C ALA A 466 -8.86 6.29 7.26
N SER A 467 -9.95 7.00 6.93
CA SER A 467 -10.67 6.77 5.67
C SER A 467 -9.73 6.87 4.46
N GLY A 468 -9.94 6.02 3.45
CA GLY A 468 -9.09 5.93 2.25
C GLY A 468 -7.74 5.23 2.42
N SER A 469 -7.32 4.94 3.66
CA SER A 469 -6.09 4.16 3.95
C SER A 469 -6.31 3.08 5.02
N ARG A 470 -7.57 2.78 5.35
CA ARG A 470 -7.89 1.85 6.43
C ARG A 470 -7.35 0.46 6.08
N GLY A 471 -6.62 -0.16 7.01
CA GLY A 471 -5.93 -1.43 6.74
C GLY A 471 -4.58 -1.30 6.01
N GLU A 472 -4.14 -0.10 5.64
CA GLU A 472 -2.80 0.12 5.08
C GLU A 472 -1.77 0.08 6.20
N ALA A 473 -0.85 -0.89 6.14
CA ALA A 473 0.28 -0.98 7.05
C ALA A 473 1.55 -0.37 6.44
N SER A 474 2.32 0.33 7.27
CA SER A 474 3.60 0.96 6.88
C SER A 474 4.73 0.40 7.74
N GLY A 475 5.82 -0.05 7.10
CA GLY A 475 7.02 -0.51 7.80
C GLY A 475 7.87 0.67 8.27
N LEU A 476 8.12 0.76 9.58
CA LEU A 476 8.79 1.91 10.21
C LEU A 476 10.20 1.59 10.71
N SER A 477 10.39 0.39 11.27
CA SER A 477 11.70 -0.11 11.66
C SER A 477 11.78 -1.60 11.35
N GLU A 478 13.00 -2.11 11.14
CA GLU A 478 13.19 -3.54 10.95
C GLU A 478 12.61 -4.36 12.11
N GLY A 479 11.95 -5.47 11.79
CA GLY A 479 11.35 -6.34 12.77
C GLY A 479 10.12 -7.07 12.25
N MET A 480 9.31 -7.59 13.16
CA MET A 480 8.04 -8.23 12.85
C MET A 480 6.95 -7.63 13.73
N ALA A 481 5.79 -7.38 13.13
CA ALA A 481 4.56 -6.96 13.79
C ALA A 481 3.42 -7.91 13.44
N LEU A 482 2.53 -8.13 14.40
CA LEU A 482 1.27 -8.83 14.22
C LEU A 482 0.16 -7.80 14.02
N ILE A 483 -0.48 -7.89 12.86
CA ILE A 483 -1.60 -7.06 12.46
C ILE A 483 -2.90 -7.78 12.79
N THR A 484 -3.83 -7.08 13.43
CA THR A 484 -5.16 -7.57 13.74
C THR A 484 -6.22 -6.55 13.34
N ALA A 485 -7.44 -7.03 13.08
CA ALA A 485 -8.62 -6.20 12.99
C ALA A 485 -9.67 -6.69 13.99
N SER A 486 -10.51 -5.79 14.48
CA SER A 486 -11.62 -6.11 15.38
C SER A 486 -12.91 -5.47 14.88
N LEU A 487 -13.96 -6.26 14.73
CA LEU A 487 -15.27 -5.83 14.27
C LEU A 487 -16.38 -6.58 15.03
N GLY A 488 -17.37 -5.86 15.55
CA GLY A 488 -18.49 -6.48 16.27
C GLY A 488 -18.09 -7.34 17.48
N GLY A 489 -16.95 -7.01 18.12
CA GLY A 489 -16.39 -7.78 19.24
C GLY A 489 -15.65 -9.07 18.83
N VAL A 490 -15.48 -9.32 17.52
CA VAL A 490 -14.68 -10.41 16.98
C VAL A 490 -13.33 -9.85 16.51
N THR A 491 -12.24 -10.40 17.03
CA THR A 491 -10.88 -10.10 16.58
C THR A 491 -10.44 -11.14 15.56
N SER A 492 -9.78 -10.69 14.50
CA SER A 492 -9.21 -11.57 13.48
C SER A 492 -8.11 -12.46 14.04
N THR A 493 -7.76 -13.51 13.30
CA THR A 493 -6.44 -14.12 13.48
C THR A 493 -5.38 -13.08 13.07
N SER A 494 -4.25 -13.05 13.79
CA SER A 494 -3.16 -12.13 13.47
C SER A 494 -2.52 -12.44 12.12
N ALA A 495 -2.38 -11.44 11.27
CA ALA A 495 -1.53 -11.48 10.08
C ALA A 495 -0.11 -11.04 10.45
N ARG A 496 0.91 -11.66 9.85
CA ARG A 496 2.32 -11.34 10.13
C ARG A 496 2.85 -10.36 9.10
N LEU A 497 3.37 -9.22 9.56
CA LEU A 497 4.10 -8.27 8.74
C LEU A 497 5.57 -8.26 9.15
N THR A 498 6.46 -8.63 8.22
CA THR A 498 7.91 -8.53 8.39
C THR A 498 8.43 -7.26 7.71
N VAL A 499 9.07 -6.39 8.47
CA VAL A 499 9.73 -5.19 7.96
C VAL A 499 11.21 -5.51 7.80
N MET A 500 11.65 -5.56 6.55
CA MET A 500 13.04 -5.74 6.14
C MET A 500 13.76 -4.38 6.13
N PRO A 501 15.09 -4.32 6.28
CA PRO A 501 15.81 -3.06 6.19
C PRO A 501 15.61 -2.38 4.83
N SER A 502 15.50 -1.05 4.82
CA SER A 502 15.63 -0.24 3.60
C SER A 502 17.12 -0.12 3.26
N ALA A 503 17.62 -0.85 2.27
CA ALA A 503 18.97 -0.63 1.76
C ALA A 503 19.10 0.84 1.26
N PRO A 504 20.29 1.47 1.39
CA PRO A 504 21.49 0.97 0.75
C PRO A 504 22.40 0.33 1.79
N GLU A 505 22.71 -0.95 1.62
CA GLU A 505 23.86 -1.51 2.30
C GLU A 505 25.11 -0.70 1.89
N ALA A 506 26.14 -0.66 2.75
CA ALA A 506 27.41 -0.03 2.39
C ALA A 506 27.84 -0.51 0.98
N PRO A 507 28.43 0.33 0.13
CA PRO A 507 28.77 -0.10 -1.23
C PRO A 507 29.62 -1.37 -1.17
N ILE A 508 29.40 -2.31 -2.11
CA ILE A 508 30.20 -3.53 -2.16
C ILE A 508 31.67 -3.13 -2.39
N LEU A 509 32.51 -3.37 -1.39
CA LEU A 509 33.91 -2.98 -1.43
C LEU A 509 34.72 -4.08 -2.12
N ILE A 510 35.51 -3.70 -3.12
CA ILE A 510 36.55 -4.59 -3.67
C ILE A 510 37.75 -4.52 -2.75
N GLU A 511 38.08 -5.65 -2.14
CA GLU A 511 39.16 -5.68 -1.18
C GLU A 511 40.52 -5.59 -1.89
N PRO A 512 41.40 -4.64 -1.50
CA PRO A 512 42.52 -4.19 -2.34
C PRO A 512 43.68 -5.19 -2.44
N ARG A 513 43.63 -6.28 -1.66
CA ARG A 513 44.61 -7.37 -1.77
C ARG A 513 44.16 -8.28 -2.90
N GLN A 514 44.95 -8.30 -3.99
CA GLN A 514 44.78 -9.18 -5.16
C GLN A 514 43.49 -9.00 -5.96
N ASN A 515 42.55 -8.13 -5.55
CA ASN A 515 41.27 -7.87 -6.21
C ASN A 515 40.50 -9.17 -6.52
N GLN A 516 40.50 -10.11 -5.56
CA GLN A 516 39.90 -11.45 -5.70
C GLN A 516 38.55 -11.61 -4.98
N LEU A 517 38.21 -10.68 -4.09
CA LEU A 517 37.03 -10.78 -3.25
C LEU A 517 36.39 -9.41 -3.04
N ALA A 518 35.09 -9.46 -2.79
CA ALA A 518 34.29 -8.32 -2.41
C ALA A 518 33.76 -8.51 -0.99
N SER A 519 33.49 -7.42 -0.29
CA SER A 519 32.84 -7.45 1.02
C SER A 519 31.70 -6.46 1.08
N LEU A 520 30.65 -6.84 1.80
CA LEU A 520 29.48 -6.03 2.05
C LEU A 520 29.28 -5.95 3.55
N GLN A 521 29.38 -4.73 4.07
CA GLN A 521 29.11 -4.48 5.48
C GLN A 521 27.60 -4.32 5.66
N LEU A 522 27.02 -5.22 6.43
CA LEU A 522 25.63 -5.24 6.81
C LEU A 522 25.41 -4.50 8.14
N SER A 523 24.19 -4.01 8.35
CA SER A 523 23.75 -3.66 9.70
C SER A 523 23.74 -4.90 10.60
N PRO A 524 23.83 -4.74 11.94
CA PRO A 524 23.68 -5.87 12.86
C PRO A 524 22.41 -6.68 12.62
N GLU A 525 21.32 -6.02 12.26
CA GLU A 525 20.01 -6.60 12.03
C GLU A 525 19.96 -7.37 10.71
N ALA A 526 20.44 -6.79 9.61
CA ALA A 526 20.58 -7.47 8.32
C ALA A 526 21.51 -8.70 8.42
N PHE A 527 22.61 -8.58 9.17
CA PHE A 527 23.49 -9.72 9.44
C PHE A 527 22.80 -10.80 10.29
N ALA A 528 21.96 -10.41 11.25
CA ALA A 528 21.15 -11.33 12.04
C ALA A 528 20.05 -12.02 11.20
N PHE A 529 19.43 -11.31 10.25
CA PHE A 529 18.51 -11.89 9.27
C PHE A 529 19.17 -13.04 8.52
N TRP A 530 20.36 -12.82 7.93
CA TRP A 530 21.10 -13.88 7.25
C TRP A 530 21.58 -15.00 8.19
N ASN A 531 21.62 -14.77 9.52
CA ASN A 531 21.90 -15.83 10.49
C ASN A 531 20.67 -16.65 10.90
N ALA A 532 19.46 -16.17 10.60
CA ALA A 532 18.18 -16.76 11.02
C ALA A 532 17.27 -17.18 9.85
N THR A 533 17.55 -16.72 8.63
CA THR A 533 16.77 -17.01 7.42
C THR A 533 17.53 -17.91 6.45
N SER A 534 16.94 -19.06 6.10
CA SER A 534 17.45 -19.91 5.02
C SER A 534 17.25 -19.21 3.68
N ILE A 535 18.25 -19.28 2.79
CA ILE A 535 18.13 -18.68 1.45
C ILE A 535 17.02 -19.34 0.61
N ASN A 536 16.52 -20.50 1.02
CA ASN A 536 15.49 -21.26 0.32
C ASN A 536 14.07 -20.97 0.85
N SER A 537 13.90 -20.12 1.88
CA SER A 537 12.59 -19.61 2.27
C SER A 537 12.11 -18.51 1.32
N PRO A 538 10.80 -18.18 1.29
CA PRO A 538 10.30 -17.05 0.49
C PRO A 538 11.02 -15.73 0.79
N GLU A 539 11.24 -15.43 2.08
CA GLU A 539 11.95 -14.22 2.53
C GLU A 539 13.43 -14.26 2.14
N GLY A 540 14.09 -15.41 2.29
CA GLY A 540 15.48 -15.58 1.89
C GLY A 540 15.69 -15.47 0.38
N GLN A 541 14.75 -15.97 -0.43
CA GLN A 541 14.79 -15.82 -1.89
C GLN A 541 14.61 -14.36 -2.34
N ALA A 542 13.71 -13.61 -1.70
CA ALA A 542 13.55 -12.19 -1.98
C ALA A 542 14.83 -11.41 -1.63
N ALA A 543 15.39 -11.64 -0.44
CA ALA A 543 16.63 -10.99 -0.01
C ALA A 543 17.83 -11.39 -0.88
N LEU A 544 17.90 -12.64 -1.34
CA LEU A 544 18.98 -13.11 -2.22
C LEU A 544 18.91 -12.44 -3.59
N LYS A 545 17.71 -12.22 -4.13
CA LYS A 545 17.50 -11.50 -5.39
C LYS A 545 17.93 -10.05 -5.27
N ASP A 546 17.55 -9.37 -4.18
CA ASP A 546 18.02 -8.01 -3.88
C ASP A 546 19.55 -7.94 -3.79
N LEU A 547 20.17 -8.85 -3.03
CA LEU A 547 21.63 -8.96 -2.92
C LEU A 547 22.31 -9.14 -4.30
N THR A 548 21.73 -9.98 -5.18
CA THR A 548 22.24 -10.11 -6.55
C THR A 548 22.00 -8.86 -7.40
N GLY A 549 20.91 -8.14 -7.17
CA GLY A 549 20.66 -6.81 -7.75
C GLY A 549 21.75 -5.82 -7.38
N GLN A 550 22.14 -5.74 -6.10
CA GLN A 550 23.26 -4.91 -5.65
C GLN A 550 24.58 -5.29 -6.33
N VAL A 551 24.87 -6.60 -6.45
CA VAL A 551 26.03 -7.09 -7.19
C VAL A 551 26.01 -6.63 -8.64
N TYR A 552 24.92 -6.86 -9.37
CA TYR A 552 24.85 -6.53 -10.79
C TYR A 552 24.63 -5.05 -11.08
N ASN A 553 24.23 -4.24 -10.10
CA ASN A 553 24.30 -2.79 -10.20
C ASN A 553 25.75 -2.30 -10.26
N GLN A 554 26.67 -2.97 -9.57
CA GLN A 554 28.09 -2.60 -9.54
C GLN A 554 28.94 -3.33 -10.58
N PHE A 555 28.66 -4.60 -10.88
CA PHE A 555 29.48 -5.44 -11.73
C PHE A 555 28.80 -5.79 -13.05
N SER A 556 29.58 -5.89 -14.13
CA SER A 556 29.15 -6.48 -15.40
C SER A 556 28.72 -7.94 -15.24
N ASP A 557 27.83 -8.43 -16.11
CA ASP A 557 27.34 -9.81 -16.07
C ASP A 557 28.41 -10.83 -16.49
N ALA A 558 29.33 -11.11 -15.56
CA ALA A 558 30.55 -11.85 -15.82
C ALA A 558 30.67 -13.15 -15.02
N PHE A 559 29.80 -13.38 -14.04
CA PHE A 559 29.91 -14.49 -13.08
C PHE A 559 29.02 -15.67 -13.50
N ASP A 560 29.59 -16.88 -13.51
CA ASP A 560 28.81 -18.11 -13.61
C ASP A 560 28.17 -18.45 -12.25
N PHE A 561 28.82 -18.05 -11.16
CA PHE A 561 28.34 -18.26 -9.80
C PHE A 561 28.64 -17.09 -8.87
N ILE A 562 27.78 -16.85 -7.88
CA ILE A 562 28.09 -15.99 -6.74
C ILE A 562 28.25 -16.88 -5.51
N THR A 563 29.38 -16.77 -4.83
CA THR A 563 29.62 -17.43 -3.55
C THR A 563 29.56 -16.40 -2.44
N VAL A 564 28.55 -16.50 -1.59
CA VAL A 564 28.36 -15.67 -0.41
C VAL A 564 28.92 -16.39 0.80
N VAL A 565 29.73 -15.68 1.61
CA VAL A 565 30.30 -16.20 2.86
C VAL A 565 30.01 -15.25 4.00
N MET A 566 29.26 -15.72 4.99
CA MET A 566 29.03 -14.99 6.24
C MET A 566 30.30 -14.97 7.09
N ASN A 567 30.66 -13.80 7.63
CA ASN A 567 31.83 -13.61 8.50
C ASN A 567 31.66 -14.16 9.93
N ASN A 568 30.88 -15.23 10.11
CA ASN A 568 30.69 -15.87 11.40
C ASN A 568 31.87 -16.75 11.81
N ASP A 569 32.16 -16.80 13.11
CA ASP A 569 33.10 -17.78 13.69
C ASP A 569 32.58 -19.21 13.64
N ASP A 570 31.27 -19.39 13.81
CA ASP A 570 30.57 -20.67 13.81
C ASP A 570 29.28 -20.61 12.98
N VAL A 571 28.76 -21.77 12.60
CA VAL A 571 27.46 -21.85 11.91
C VAL A 571 26.38 -21.45 12.91
N PRO A 572 25.47 -20.51 12.58
CA PRO A 572 24.35 -20.14 13.45
C PRO A 572 23.49 -21.34 13.83
N ALA A 573 22.85 -21.28 15.00
CA ALA A 573 22.00 -22.37 15.47
C ALA A 573 20.81 -22.60 14.51
N GLY A 574 20.58 -23.85 14.12
CA GLY A 574 19.51 -24.21 13.18
C GLY A 574 19.87 -24.01 11.70
N MET A 575 21.00 -23.37 11.39
CA MET A 575 21.45 -23.20 10.00
C MET A 575 22.26 -24.38 9.49
N PRO A 576 22.14 -24.70 8.18
CA PRO A 576 23.01 -25.67 7.54
C PRO A 576 24.44 -25.14 7.38
N THR A 577 25.36 -26.02 6.99
CA THR A 577 26.76 -25.63 6.72
C THR A 577 26.85 -24.70 5.51
N GLY A 578 26.06 -24.98 4.49
CA GLY A 578 25.88 -24.17 3.31
C GLY A 578 24.54 -24.49 2.64
N GLU A 579 24.15 -23.65 1.71
CA GLU A 579 22.97 -23.82 0.87
C GLU A 579 23.27 -23.39 -0.57
N TYR A 580 22.44 -23.88 -1.49
CA TYR A 580 22.51 -23.55 -2.90
C TYR A 580 21.15 -23.11 -3.44
N ALA A 581 21.14 -21.94 -4.08
CA ALA A 581 20.00 -21.44 -4.84
C ALA A 581 20.23 -21.66 -6.33
N HIS A 582 19.27 -22.33 -6.96
CA HIS A 582 19.23 -22.54 -8.40
C HIS A 582 18.77 -21.27 -9.11
N VAL A 583 19.57 -20.74 -10.05
CA VAL A 583 19.18 -19.58 -10.87
C VAL A 583 18.85 -19.99 -12.30
N ARG A 584 19.62 -20.92 -12.87
CA ARG A 584 19.39 -21.43 -14.21
C ARG A 584 19.78 -22.89 -14.32
N ASN A 585 19.02 -23.65 -15.12
CA ASN A 585 19.46 -24.94 -15.63
C ASN A 585 19.23 -25.06 -17.13
N ASP A 586 20.33 -25.19 -17.86
CA ASP A 586 20.40 -25.43 -19.30
C ASP A 586 21.01 -26.81 -19.64
N VAL A 587 21.18 -27.67 -18.62
CA VAL A 587 21.76 -29.00 -18.78
C VAL A 587 20.66 -30.05 -18.72
N ALA A 588 20.54 -30.83 -19.79
CA ALA A 588 19.72 -32.05 -19.82
C ALA A 588 20.53 -33.26 -19.34
N GLY A 589 19.82 -34.27 -18.84
CA GLY A 589 20.42 -35.53 -18.38
C GLY A 589 21.07 -35.46 -16.99
N ILE A 590 20.78 -34.41 -16.23
CA ILE A 590 21.13 -34.28 -14.80
C ILE A 590 19.91 -34.33 -13.87
N GLY A 591 18.75 -34.75 -14.37
CA GLY A 591 17.54 -35.03 -13.58
C GLY A 591 16.78 -33.78 -13.10
N LEU A 592 17.32 -32.60 -13.36
CA LEU A 592 16.68 -31.31 -13.10
C LEU A 592 16.01 -30.78 -14.38
N GLY A 593 14.80 -30.23 -14.24
CA GLY A 593 14.10 -29.57 -15.35
C GLY A 593 14.90 -28.38 -15.90
N MET A 594 14.66 -28.01 -17.16
CA MET A 594 15.26 -26.81 -17.74
C MET A 594 14.47 -25.57 -17.31
N PHE A 595 15.16 -24.51 -16.89
CA PHE A 595 14.59 -23.22 -16.51
C PHE A 595 15.66 -22.13 -16.57
N ASP A 596 15.22 -20.87 -16.63
CA ASP A 596 16.10 -19.70 -16.63
C ASP A 596 15.44 -18.56 -15.84
N GLU A 597 15.94 -18.30 -14.63
CA GLU A 597 15.48 -17.22 -13.76
C GLU A 597 16.51 -16.08 -13.64
N THR A 598 17.51 -16.01 -14.53
CA THR A 598 18.61 -15.03 -14.39
C THR A 598 18.12 -13.59 -14.27
N ALA A 599 17.06 -13.22 -14.98
CA ALA A 599 16.47 -11.89 -14.92
C ALA A 599 15.92 -11.55 -13.52
N ALA A 600 15.34 -12.52 -12.81
CA ALA A 600 14.87 -12.32 -11.43
C ALA A 600 16.01 -12.16 -10.42
N PHE A 601 17.22 -12.58 -10.79
CA PHE A 601 18.46 -12.37 -10.04
C PHE A 601 19.34 -11.27 -10.68
N HIS A 602 18.74 -10.41 -11.50
CA HIS A 602 19.40 -9.25 -12.12
C HIS A 602 20.63 -9.58 -13.01
N SER A 603 20.76 -10.84 -13.45
CA SER A 603 21.80 -11.29 -14.38
C SER A 603 21.26 -11.33 -15.82
N ASP A 604 22.08 -10.91 -16.77
CA ASP A 604 21.82 -10.94 -18.22
C ASP A 604 22.05 -12.33 -18.84
N GLY A 605 21.66 -13.39 -18.12
CA GLY A 605 21.67 -14.77 -18.61
C GLY A 605 22.89 -15.59 -18.19
N LYS A 606 23.89 -15.03 -17.50
CA LYS A 606 25.12 -15.76 -17.18
C LYS A 606 25.08 -16.54 -15.86
N LEU A 607 24.38 -16.02 -14.85
CA LEU A 607 24.37 -16.60 -13.51
C LEU A 607 23.70 -17.97 -13.51
N GLN A 608 24.40 -18.99 -13.02
CA GLN A 608 23.88 -20.36 -12.95
C GLN A 608 23.32 -20.70 -11.57
N GLY A 609 23.88 -20.11 -10.52
CA GLY A 609 23.43 -20.31 -9.15
C GLY A 609 24.22 -19.51 -8.12
N VAL A 610 23.71 -19.49 -6.89
CA VAL A 610 24.31 -18.80 -5.74
C VAL A 610 24.60 -19.81 -4.63
N PHE A 611 25.83 -19.83 -4.13
CA PHE A 611 26.26 -20.64 -2.99
C PHE A 611 26.29 -19.76 -1.75
N PHE A 612 25.70 -20.19 -0.65
CA PHE A 612 25.68 -19.44 0.60
C PHE A 612 26.32 -20.25 1.71
N LEU A 613 27.36 -19.70 2.36
CA LEU A 613 28.14 -20.37 3.38
C LEU A 613 28.08 -19.59 4.70
N TYR A 614 27.65 -20.25 5.77
CA TYR A 614 27.35 -19.56 7.03
C TYR A 614 28.55 -19.36 7.97
N LYS A 615 29.78 -19.72 7.55
CA LYS A 615 30.98 -19.69 8.41
C LYS A 615 32.24 -19.31 7.65
N LYS A 616 33.02 -18.37 8.20
CA LYS A 616 34.23 -17.84 7.54
C LYS A 616 35.33 -18.86 7.28
N LYS A 617 35.44 -19.91 8.10
CA LYS A 617 36.51 -20.93 7.96
C LYS A 617 36.45 -21.75 6.66
N TYR A 618 35.30 -21.77 5.99
CA TYR A 618 35.14 -22.48 4.71
C TYR A 618 35.88 -21.83 3.55
N LEU A 619 36.25 -20.55 3.70
CA LEU A 619 37.14 -19.86 2.78
C LEU A 619 38.47 -19.46 3.44
N SER A 620 38.49 -19.11 4.73
CA SER A 620 39.67 -18.48 5.38
C SER A 620 40.79 -19.43 5.86
N THR A 621 40.55 -20.75 6.00
CA THR A 621 41.56 -21.68 6.58
C THR A 621 41.78 -22.97 5.79
N SER A 622 41.67 -22.94 4.45
CA SER A 622 41.96 -24.05 3.53
C SER A 622 41.07 -25.31 3.64
N THR A 623 39.92 -25.21 4.31
CA THR A 623 38.96 -26.32 4.48
C THR A 623 37.81 -26.18 3.47
N TYR A 624 38.07 -26.50 2.19
CA TYR A 624 37.14 -26.26 1.06
C TYR A 624 36.03 -27.29 0.88
N GLY A 625 35.79 -28.15 1.86
CA GLY A 625 34.79 -29.21 1.72
C GLY A 625 33.38 -28.67 1.47
N PRO A 626 32.90 -27.68 2.24
CA PRO A 626 31.57 -27.11 2.06
C PRO A 626 31.38 -26.33 0.76
N ILE A 627 32.31 -25.44 0.39
CA ILE A 627 32.16 -24.64 -0.83
C ILE A 627 32.09 -25.52 -2.09
N LEU A 628 32.97 -26.54 -2.18
CA LEU A 628 32.93 -27.46 -3.30
C LEU A 628 31.68 -28.34 -3.25
N HIS A 629 31.21 -28.74 -2.07
CA HIS A 629 29.94 -29.46 -1.93
C HIS A 629 28.76 -28.66 -2.48
N GLU A 630 28.61 -27.38 -2.08
CA GLU A 630 27.53 -26.52 -2.61
C GLU A 630 27.62 -26.34 -4.12
N MET A 631 28.84 -26.24 -4.68
CA MET A 631 29.04 -26.20 -6.13
C MET A 631 28.49 -27.44 -6.84
N ALA A 632 28.53 -28.62 -6.22
CA ALA A 632 28.04 -29.84 -6.82
C ALA A 632 26.52 -29.87 -6.98
N HIS A 633 25.77 -29.13 -6.13
CA HIS A 633 24.31 -29.08 -6.21
C HIS A 633 23.80 -28.55 -7.55
N ARG A 634 24.60 -27.75 -8.28
CA ARG A 634 24.33 -27.35 -9.66
C ARG A 634 24.10 -28.53 -10.61
N TRP A 635 24.72 -29.68 -10.37
CA TRP A 635 24.73 -30.82 -11.29
C TRP A 635 24.22 -32.14 -10.70
N ALA A 636 24.30 -32.37 -9.39
CA ALA A 636 24.31 -33.74 -8.85
C ALA A 636 23.01 -34.23 -8.17
N ASN A 637 22.09 -33.36 -7.78
CA ASN A 637 21.06 -33.74 -6.80
C ASN A 637 19.81 -34.47 -7.36
N TRP A 638 19.67 -34.63 -8.69
CA TRP A 638 18.33 -34.82 -9.27
C TRP A 638 18.12 -36.09 -10.12
N VAL A 639 19.16 -36.88 -10.42
CA VAL A 639 19.05 -38.03 -11.35
C VAL A 639 18.77 -39.37 -10.65
N VAL A 640 19.28 -39.57 -9.44
CA VAL A 640 19.19 -40.86 -8.74
C VAL A 640 17.96 -40.86 -7.83
N PRO A 641 16.99 -41.78 -7.98
CA PRO A 641 15.79 -41.79 -7.16
C PRO A 641 16.13 -41.88 -5.67
N PRO A 642 15.44 -41.12 -4.80
CA PRO A 642 15.72 -41.13 -3.37
C PRO A 642 15.33 -42.48 -2.77
N ALA A 643 16.32 -43.34 -2.51
CA ALA A 643 16.17 -44.32 -1.44
C ALA A 643 16.34 -43.55 -0.12
N THR A 644 15.22 -43.37 0.60
CA THR A 644 15.05 -42.67 1.90
C THR A 644 16.32 -42.09 2.55
N GLY A 645 16.40 -40.76 2.56
CA GLY A 645 17.46 -39.96 3.18
C GLY A 645 18.39 -39.40 2.13
N HIS A 646 18.69 -38.10 2.23
CA HIS A 646 19.67 -37.36 1.42
C HIS A 646 20.97 -38.20 1.33
N TRP A 647 21.06 -39.04 0.30
CA TRP A 647 22.09 -40.08 0.06
C TRP A 647 22.28 -41.16 1.16
N ALA A 648 21.23 -41.92 1.54
CA ALA A 648 21.16 -42.95 2.61
C ALA A 648 22.47 -43.48 3.27
N PRO A 649 22.50 -43.69 4.61
CA PRO A 649 23.73 -43.94 5.41
C PRO A 649 24.48 -45.25 5.14
N TRP A 650 23.96 -46.13 4.27
CA TRP A 650 24.48 -47.48 4.04
C TRP A 650 25.21 -47.65 2.70
N LEU A 651 25.21 -46.64 1.83
CA LEU A 651 25.98 -46.66 0.58
C LEU A 651 27.35 -45.98 0.70
N GLY A 652 27.66 -45.34 1.82
CA GLY A 652 28.94 -44.65 2.02
C GLY A 652 29.18 -43.48 1.05
N ILE A 653 28.14 -43.01 0.34
CA ILE A 653 28.18 -41.86 -0.56
C ILE A 653 27.89 -40.60 0.27
N VAL A 654 28.91 -40.09 0.93
CA VAL A 654 28.85 -38.69 1.37
C VAL A 654 29.16 -37.89 0.10
N GLY A 655 28.14 -37.51 -0.66
CA GLY A 655 28.28 -36.72 -1.89
C GLY A 655 28.98 -35.41 -1.55
N GLN A 656 30.29 -35.41 -1.57
CA GLN A 656 31.12 -34.32 -1.12
C GLN A 656 32.34 -34.32 -2.03
N LEU A 657 32.46 -33.24 -2.81
CA LEU A 657 33.63 -32.90 -3.61
C LEU A 657 34.94 -32.71 -2.80
N ASN A 658 34.93 -33.09 -1.52
CA ASN A 658 35.99 -32.85 -0.57
C ASN A 658 37.03 -33.98 -0.50
N ASN A 659 36.79 -35.14 -1.12
CA ASN A 659 37.72 -36.25 -1.09
C ASN A 659 37.84 -36.99 -2.44
N VAL A 660 38.60 -36.42 -3.38
CA VAL A 660 38.86 -36.91 -4.74
C VAL A 660 39.48 -38.33 -4.83
N SER A 661 39.69 -39.00 -3.69
CA SER A 661 40.14 -40.38 -3.54
C SER A 661 39.06 -41.35 -3.04
N ALA A 662 37.78 -40.94 -3.01
CA ALA A 662 36.66 -41.77 -2.58
C ALA A 662 35.79 -42.25 -3.76
N ASN A 663 35.02 -43.31 -3.51
CA ASN A 663 33.97 -43.83 -4.39
C ASN A 663 33.09 -42.67 -4.95
N TYR A 664 32.55 -42.81 -6.16
CA TYR A 664 31.62 -41.88 -6.86
C TYR A 664 32.22 -40.67 -7.59
N ALA A 665 33.55 -40.50 -7.61
CA ALA A 665 34.18 -39.35 -8.27
C ALA A 665 33.97 -39.30 -9.80
N ASP A 666 33.85 -40.44 -10.49
CA ASP A 666 33.69 -40.44 -11.96
C ASP A 666 32.27 -40.00 -12.37
N ILE A 667 31.24 -40.38 -11.60
CA ILE A 667 29.85 -39.97 -11.88
C ILE A 667 29.66 -38.46 -11.66
N GLU A 668 30.30 -37.87 -10.64
CA GLU A 668 30.27 -36.43 -10.42
C GLU A 668 30.91 -35.65 -11.57
N LEU A 669 32.09 -36.10 -12.05
CA LEU A 669 32.75 -35.49 -13.22
C LEU A 669 31.90 -35.60 -14.48
N TYR A 670 31.18 -36.71 -14.66
CA TYR A 670 30.24 -36.85 -15.77
C TYR A 670 29.05 -35.89 -15.66
N LEU A 671 28.44 -35.75 -14.48
CA LEU A 671 27.30 -34.83 -14.26
C LEU A 671 27.70 -33.36 -14.41
N MET A 672 28.92 -33.00 -14.04
CA MET A 672 29.52 -31.69 -14.34
C MET A 672 29.85 -31.51 -15.83
N GLY A 673 29.79 -32.58 -16.63
CA GLY A 673 30.15 -32.55 -18.04
C GLY A 673 31.64 -32.47 -18.25
N LEU A 674 32.46 -32.89 -17.29
CA LEU A 674 33.91 -32.92 -17.34
C LEU A 674 34.46 -34.26 -17.84
N MET A 675 33.66 -35.32 -17.80
CA MET A 675 34.04 -36.68 -18.17
C MET A 675 32.96 -37.34 -19.03
N ASP A 676 33.37 -38.10 -20.04
CA ASP A 676 32.44 -38.94 -20.80
C ASP A 676 32.10 -40.22 -20.02
N ALA A 677 30.87 -40.73 -20.15
CA ALA A 677 30.46 -41.95 -19.45
C ALA A 677 31.35 -43.17 -19.77
N SER A 678 31.94 -43.22 -20.97
CA SER A 678 32.89 -44.28 -21.36
C SER A 678 34.23 -44.24 -20.61
N GLU A 679 34.55 -43.13 -19.95
CA GLU A 679 35.76 -42.98 -19.14
C GLU A 679 35.57 -43.43 -17.68
N MET A 680 34.33 -43.74 -17.26
CA MET A 680 34.05 -44.18 -15.89
C MET A 680 34.68 -45.54 -15.62
N THR A 681 35.47 -45.63 -14.54
CA THR A 681 36.15 -46.86 -14.11
C THR A 681 35.88 -47.19 -12.65
N ASP A 682 35.46 -46.22 -11.85
CA ASP A 682 35.07 -46.41 -10.46
C ASP A 682 33.78 -47.27 -10.35
N PRO A 683 33.81 -48.43 -9.67
CA PRO A 683 32.66 -49.33 -9.57
C PRO A 683 31.41 -48.67 -8.98
N ALA A 684 31.59 -47.83 -7.96
CA ALA A 684 30.51 -47.09 -7.31
C ALA A 684 29.84 -46.09 -8.27
N SER A 685 30.65 -45.36 -9.05
CA SER A 685 30.16 -44.47 -10.11
C SER A 685 29.40 -45.22 -11.20
N LEU A 686 29.86 -46.40 -11.60
CA LEU A 686 29.18 -47.25 -12.59
C LEU A 686 27.83 -47.76 -12.06
N ASP A 687 27.76 -48.14 -10.79
CA ASP A 687 26.51 -48.55 -10.13
C ASP A 687 25.52 -47.38 -10.08
N ALA A 688 25.98 -46.18 -9.71
CA ALA A 688 25.14 -44.98 -9.72
C ALA A 688 24.66 -44.60 -11.13
N TYR A 689 25.55 -44.68 -12.13
CA TYR A 689 25.20 -44.43 -13.54
C TYR A 689 24.16 -45.42 -14.07
N ALA A 690 24.17 -46.66 -13.58
CA ALA A 690 23.19 -47.67 -13.96
C ALA A 690 21.77 -47.33 -13.50
N LEU A 691 21.63 -46.55 -12.41
CA LEU A 691 20.33 -46.11 -11.86
C LEU A 691 19.68 -44.97 -12.66
N ILE A 692 20.45 -44.26 -13.49
CA ILE A 692 19.92 -43.17 -14.33
C ILE A 692 18.99 -43.74 -15.40
N PRO A 693 17.74 -43.23 -15.56
CA PRO A 693 16.84 -43.64 -16.63
C PRO A 693 17.49 -43.50 -18.01
N VAL A 694 17.25 -44.47 -18.91
CA VAL A 694 17.94 -44.55 -20.22
C VAL A 694 17.75 -43.30 -21.07
N ASP A 695 16.57 -42.69 -21.02
CA ASP A 695 16.20 -41.45 -21.68
C ASP A 695 16.84 -40.20 -21.05
N GLN A 696 17.33 -40.31 -19.81
CA GLN A 696 18.06 -39.26 -19.09
C GLN A 696 19.58 -39.45 -19.10
N LYS A 697 20.11 -40.57 -19.60
CA LYS A 697 21.56 -40.80 -19.74
C LYS A 697 22.24 -39.91 -20.79
N PRO A 698 21.59 -39.40 -21.85
CA PRO A 698 22.23 -38.43 -22.71
C PRO A 698 22.35 -37.08 -22.00
N ARG A 699 23.54 -36.78 -21.48
CA ARG A 699 23.86 -35.45 -20.95
C ARG A 699 24.10 -34.47 -22.10
N VAL A 700 23.37 -33.36 -22.10
CA VAL A 700 23.52 -32.28 -23.09
C VAL A 700 23.66 -30.94 -22.35
N PRO A 701 24.75 -30.17 -22.56
CA PRO A 701 25.90 -30.46 -23.42
C PRO A 701 26.67 -31.72 -23.01
N SER A 702 27.45 -32.31 -23.92
CA SER A 702 28.26 -33.50 -23.61
C SER A 702 29.58 -33.10 -22.97
N ALA A 703 30.41 -34.08 -22.57
CA ALA A 703 31.74 -33.79 -22.05
C ALA A 703 32.62 -32.98 -23.02
N ALA A 704 32.39 -33.10 -24.32
CA ALA A 704 33.13 -32.36 -25.35
C ALA A 704 32.67 -30.90 -25.51
N THR A 705 31.39 -30.61 -25.26
CA THR A 705 30.80 -29.28 -25.51
C THR A 705 30.45 -28.50 -24.25
N SER A 706 30.64 -29.10 -23.08
CA SER A 706 30.36 -28.45 -21.80
C SER A 706 31.38 -27.37 -21.46
N GLN A 707 30.91 -26.33 -20.78
CA GLN A 707 31.76 -25.34 -20.14
C GLN A 707 32.76 -26.01 -19.18
N LYS A 708 34.02 -25.58 -19.25
CA LYS A 708 35.12 -26.07 -18.40
C LYS A 708 35.74 -24.96 -17.56
N ALA A 709 35.54 -23.72 -17.97
CA ALA A 709 36.09 -22.55 -17.31
C ALA A 709 34.94 -21.77 -16.69
N PHE A 710 34.99 -21.63 -15.37
CA PHE A 710 33.99 -20.94 -14.58
C PHE A 710 34.60 -19.71 -13.91
N ARG A 711 33.77 -18.70 -13.69
CA ARG A 711 34.09 -17.53 -12.88
C ARG A 711 33.12 -17.43 -11.73
N THR A 712 33.63 -17.18 -10.53
CA THR A 712 32.79 -16.91 -9.36
C THR A 712 33.16 -15.60 -8.69
N LEU A 713 32.14 -14.87 -8.24
CA LEU A 713 32.31 -13.78 -7.28
C LEU A 713 32.41 -14.39 -5.88
N LEU A 714 33.41 -13.97 -5.09
CA LEU A 714 33.48 -14.27 -3.66
C LEU A 714 33.03 -13.02 -2.89
N LEU A 715 31.84 -13.06 -2.30
CA LEU A 715 31.24 -11.96 -1.55
C LEU A 715 31.21 -12.30 -0.05
N ILE A 716 31.85 -11.46 0.77
CA ILE A 716 31.88 -11.62 2.22
C ILE A 716 30.84 -10.70 2.86
N LEU A 717 29.86 -11.26 3.55
CA LEU A 717 28.91 -10.48 4.36
C LEU A 717 29.45 -10.36 5.78
N SER A 718 29.46 -9.15 6.35
CA SER A 718 29.92 -8.93 7.73
C SER A 718 29.11 -7.83 8.42
N ASP A 719 28.85 -7.99 9.70
CA ASP A 719 28.28 -6.97 10.61
C ASP A 719 29.23 -5.81 10.97
N ARG A 720 30.46 -5.82 10.42
CA ARG A 720 31.52 -4.85 10.71
C ARG A 720 32.53 -4.80 9.56
N PRO A 721 33.39 -3.78 9.49
CA PRO A 721 34.50 -3.78 8.54
C PRO A 721 35.41 -5.00 8.77
N LEU A 722 35.83 -5.63 7.67
CA LEU A 722 36.79 -6.72 7.72
C LEU A 722 38.15 -6.20 8.18
N ASN A 723 38.81 -6.95 9.07
CA ASN A 723 40.17 -6.59 9.48
C ASN A 723 41.23 -7.14 8.51
N ALA A 724 42.45 -6.60 8.60
CA ALA A 724 43.54 -6.96 7.69
C ALA A 724 43.92 -8.46 7.72
N THR A 725 43.68 -9.16 8.83
CA THR A 725 43.94 -10.60 8.96
C THR A 725 42.83 -11.41 8.29
N GLU A 726 41.57 -11.01 8.45
CA GLU A 726 40.42 -11.61 7.76
C GLU A 726 40.59 -11.49 6.24
N ILE A 727 40.88 -10.29 5.74
CA ILE A 727 41.13 -10.03 4.32
C ILE A 727 42.30 -10.89 3.81
N GLN A 728 43.36 -11.06 4.60
CA GLN A 728 44.49 -11.94 4.23
C GLN A 728 44.05 -13.39 4.09
N ASN A 729 43.31 -13.88 5.07
CA ASN A 729 42.91 -15.28 5.13
C ASN A 729 41.91 -15.63 4.02
N TYR A 730 40.96 -14.75 3.73
CA TYR A 730 40.05 -14.93 2.60
C TYR A 730 40.79 -14.94 1.26
N ASN A 731 41.75 -14.03 1.04
CA ASN A 731 42.56 -14.03 -0.19
C ASN A 731 43.42 -15.30 -0.35
N ASN A 732 44.07 -15.74 0.73
CA ASN A 732 44.79 -17.01 0.74
C ASN A 732 43.84 -18.17 0.39
N GLY A 733 42.64 -18.12 0.98
CA GLY A 733 41.51 -18.98 0.68
C GLY A 733 41.17 -19.08 -0.80
N ALA A 734 40.87 -17.93 -1.40
CA ALA A 734 40.47 -17.74 -2.79
C ALA A 734 41.57 -18.21 -3.76
N THR A 735 42.82 -17.85 -3.49
CA THR A 735 43.98 -18.30 -4.27
C THR A 735 44.12 -19.81 -4.25
N LEU A 736 43.99 -20.44 -3.08
CA LEU A 736 44.07 -21.88 -2.94
C LEU A 736 42.88 -22.62 -3.59
N LEU A 737 41.68 -22.06 -3.57
CA LEU A 737 40.48 -22.61 -4.23
C LEU A 737 40.65 -22.68 -5.75
N THR A 738 41.28 -21.67 -6.35
CA THR A 738 41.38 -21.47 -7.81
C THR A 738 42.70 -21.89 -8.45
N ARG A 739 43.77 -22.13 -7.66
CA ARG A 739 45.07 -22.56 -8.19
C ARG A 739 44.97 -23.85 -9.01
N THR A 740 45.80 -23.93 -10.05
CA THR A 740 45.86 -25.05 -11.00
C THR A 740 47.03 -26.00 -10.76
N ASP A 741 47.83 -25.77 -9.72
CA ASP A 741 48.91 -26.66 -9.30
C ASP A 741 48.50 -27.50 -8.07
N ASN A 742 49.06 -28.70 -7.95
CA ASN A 742 48.56 -29.75 -7.05
C ASN A 742 49.65 -30.17 -6.04
N PRO A 743 49.93 -29.36 -4.99
CA PRO A 743 50.91 -29.72 -3.96
C PRO A 743 50.41 -30.89 -3.10
N SER A 744 51.27 -31.86 -2.83
CA SER A 744 50.93 -33.11 -2.14
C SER A 744 50.49 -32.98 -0.68
N GLN A 745 50.41 -31.77 -0.11
CA GLN A 745 50.27 -31.56 1.35
C GLN A 745 49.17 -30.59 1.83
N GLN A 746 48.37 -29.92 0.99
CA GLN A 746 47.31 -29.02 1.48
C GLN A 746 46.01 -29.10 0.66
N GLY A 747 44.90 -29.44 1.33
CA GLY A 747 43.51 -29.25 0.87
C GLY A 747 43.07 -29.98 -0.41
N THR A 748 41.76 -29.94 -0.67
CA THR A 748 41.14 -30.24 -1.98
C THR A 748 40.69 -28.90 -2.58
N ASN A 749 41.04 -28.61 -3.84
CA ASN A 749 40.63 -27.39 -4.55
C ASN A 749 39.90 -27.74 -5.86
N PHE A 750 39.36 -26.74 -6.56
CA PHE A 750 38.55 -26.99 -7.76
C PHE A 750 39.31 -27.73 -8.85
N HIS A 751 40.57 -27.35 -9.11
CA HIS A 751 41.39 -28.04 -10.12
C HIS A 751 41.65 -29.51 -9.77
N LYS A 752 42.01 -29.79 -8.52
CA LYS A 752 42.25 -31.16 -8.04
C LYS A 752 40.97 -32.00 -8.08
N MET A 753 39.84 -31.43 -7.63
CA MET A 753 38.52 -32.06 -7.64
C MET A 753 38.10 -32.43 -9.06
N THR A 754 38.34 -31.55 -10.01
CA THR A 754 38.01 -31.78 -11.43
C THR A 754 39.03 -32.66 -12.16
N ARG A 755 40.03 -33.23 -11.46
CA ARG A 755 41.19 -33.94 -12.06
C ARG A 755 41.88 -33.13 -13.15
N GLY A 756 41.92 -31.81 -12.95
CA GLY A 756 42.47 -30.81 -13.86
C GLY A 756 41.65 -30.52 -15.11
N ARG A 757 40.40 -31.03 -15.18
CA ARG A 757 39.51 -30.86 -16.33
C ARG A 757 38.70 -29.57 -16.29
N GLY A 758 38.62 -28.91 -15.14
CA GLY A 758 37.94 -27.64 -14.95
C GLY A 758 38.87 -26.57 -14.38
N THR A 759 38.51 -25.31 -14.63
CA THR A 759 39.15 -24.12 -14.04
C THR A 759 38.10 -23.22 -13.41
N LEU A 760 38.47 -22.58 -12.30
CA LEU A 760 37.67 -21.58 -11.59
C LEU A 760 38.50 -20.31 -11.45
N THR A 761 37.88 -19.15 -11.69
CA THR A 761 38.54 -17.84 -11.62
C THR A 761 37.80 -16.89 -10.69
N VAL A 762 38.55 -16.08 -9.94
CA VAL A 762 38.04 -15.09 -8.96
C VAL A 762 38.77 -13.75 -9.05
N ASN A 763 39.81 -13.65 -9.88
CA ASN A 763 40.71 -12.50 -9.95
C ASN A 763 40.20 -11.40 -10.89
N ALA A 764 40.87 -10.24 -10.82
CA ALA A 764 40.60 -9.06 -11.64
C ALA A 764 39.16 -8.53 -11.48
N LEU A 765 38.63 -8.61 -10.26
CA LEU A 765 37.28 -8.18 -9.95
C LEU A 765 37.06 -6.67 -10.23
N ASP A 766 38.11 -5.86 -10.04
CA ASP A 766 38.16 -4.45 -10.38
C ASP A 766 37.93 -4.17 -11.86
N THR A 767 38.31 -5.08 -12.76
CA THR A 767 38.08 -4.92 -14.21
C THR A 767 36.64 -5.21 -14.63
N LEU A 768 35.81 -5.72 -13.72
CA LEU A 768 34.42 -6.07 -13.98
C LEU A 768 33.44 -5.02 -13.50
N VAL A 769 33.91 -3.99 -12.79
CA VAL A 769 33.08 -2.90 -12.30
C VAL A 769 32.51 -2.12 -13.49
N LYS A 770 31.21 -1.85 -13.47
CA LYS A 770 30.56 -1.01 -14.48
C LYS A 770 31.16 0.40 -14.40
N PRO A 771 31.35 1.09 -15.54
CA PRO A 771 31.73 2.50 -15.51
C PRO A 771 30.66 3.27 -14.73
N THR A 772 31.08 4.09 -13.77
CA THR A 772 30.17 5.02 -13.08
C THR A 772 29.54 5.93 -14.13
N PRO A 773 28.20 6.09 -14.16
CA PRO A 773 27.53 7.00 -15.10
C PRO A 773 28.05 8.44 -14.99
#